data_AF-A0A9X5HBX4-F1
#
_entry.id   AF-A0A9X5HBX4-F1
#
_cell.length_a   1.000
_cell.length_b   1.000
_cell.length_c   1.000
_cell.angle_alpha   90.00
_cell.angle_beta   90.00
_cell.angle_gamma   90.00
#
_symmetry.space_group_name_H-M   'P 1'
#
loop_
_entity.id
_entity.type
_entity.pdbx_description
1 polymer ?
#
loop_
_entity_poly.entity_id
_entity_poly.type
_entity_poly.pdbx_seq_one_letter_code
_entity_poly.pdbx_strand_id
1 'polypeptide(L)'
;MRVPLSWLREYVDLPATETGRDVQAKLISAGLEVETVEHLGADLKGPLVVGQVLTIEELEGFKKPIRFCTVDVGQANGTGEPQEIVCGARNFSVGDKVVVVLPGATLPGGFSISARKTYGKVSHGMICSSDELGMGDDGTKGIIVLPPETEVGKDAIELLELVDEVLDIAVTANRGDCLSIRGVAREAAIAYGLPLRDPALLDVPGPNAFGYPVKVSDPAGCDRFTARTVTGLSPEARSPIWLQRRLQKVGMRPISLAVDVTNYVMMELGQPLHAYDRGQVQGTIGVRRAQEGEKIVTLDGVERKLHAEDLVITDDRGPIGLAGVMGGADTEIADHDDTENATSDVVIEAAHFDQVSIARTARRHKLSSEASRRFERGVDPQAASAAAQRTVDLLVLLAGGTAEAGVTEVIAPSAPHTVTVAADHPDKVAGVTYGRETVVRRLQEVGCDVYGQDELIVTVPSWRPDLTDPNDLAEEVIRLEGYENLPSTLPRPPAGRGLTARQRLHRRIGRALAGAGYVEALNYPFVSEQVFDQLGLEADDPARRVVKLVNPLSDEEPALRTSLLPGLLAALRRNDGRGSHDLALFETGLVFHPRDAAKVAANLPVDRRPSPDDIAALNAALPDQPRHVAVVLAGARE
;
A
#
# COMPACT_ATOMS: atom_id res chain seq x y z
N MET A 1 3.33 -3.64 -2.74
CA MET A 1 2.77 -3.15 -4.03
C MET A 1 2.95 -4.29 -5.00
N ARG A 2 1.85 -4.83 -5.51
CA ARG A 2 1.87 -6.04 -6.33
C ARG A 2 2.00 -5.66 -7.81
N VAL A 3 2.96 -6.27 -8.51
CA VAL A 3 3.29 -5.98 -9.92
C VAL A 3 3.32 -7.29 -10.70
N PRO A 4 2.30 -7.58 -11.52
CA PRO A 4 2.30 -8.74 -12.40
C PRO A 4 3.34 -8.56 -13.49
N LEU A 5 4.19 -9.57 -13.69
CA LEU A 5 5.27 -9.53 -14.66
C LEU A 5 4.72 -9.40 -16.08
N SER A 6 3.61 -10.08 -16.39
CA SER A 6 2.92 -9.94 -17.68
C SER A 6 2.58 -8.48 -18.00
N TRP A 7 2.02 -7.75 -17.04
CA TRP A 7 1.63 -6.35 -17.21
C TRP A 7 2.86 -5.43 -17.26
N LEU A 8 3.90 -5.68 -16.46
CA LEU A 8 5.16 -4.94 -16.53
C LEU A 8 5.79 -5.01 -17.93
N ARG A 9 5.75 -6.19 -18.56
CA ARG A 9 6.29 -6.45 -19.91
C ARG A 9 5.59 -5.68 -21.03
N GLU A 10 4.42 -5.10 -20.77
CA GLU A 10 3.74 -4.24 -21.75
C GLU A 10 4.36 -2.86 -21.88
N TYR A 11 5.15 -2.43 -20.89
CA TYR A 11 5.81 -1.12 -20.91
C TYR A 11 7.32 -1.21 -21.08
N VAL A 12 7.91 -2.37 -20.79
CA VAL A 12 9.34 -2.64 -20.96
C VAL A 12 9.53 -4.00 -21.61
N ASP A 13 10.25 -4.04 -22.74
CA ASP A 13 10.52 -5.27 -23.50
C ASP A 13 11.61 -6.11 -22.82
N LEU A 14 11.32 -6.59 -21.61
CA LEU A 14 12.21 -7.47 -20.86
C LEU A 14 12.50 -8.75 -21.66
N PRO A 15 13.73 -9.28 -21.64
CA PRO A 15 14.02 -10.54 -22.33
C PRO A 15 13.07 -11.67 -21.89
N ALA A 16 12.64 -12.50 -22.83
CA ALA A 16 11.69 -13.59 -22.55
C ALA A 16 12.24 -14.65 -21.59
N THR A 17 13.56 -14.70 -21.40
CA THR A 17 14.25 -15.59 -20.46
C THR A 17 14.22 -15.10 -19.02
N GLU A 18 13.95 -13.81 -18.79
CA GLU A 18 13.93 -13.24 -17.43
C GLU A 18 12.69 -13.72 -16.68
N THR A 19 12.90 -14.41 -15.56
CA THR A 19 11.84 -14.78 -14.62
C THR A 19 11.52 -13.62 -13.69
N GLY A 20 10.42 -13.72 -12.94
CA GLY A 20 10.10 -12.76 -11.88
C GLY A 20 11.22 -12.62 -10.85
N ARG A 21 11.99 -13.70 -10.58
CA ARG A 21 13.15 -13.67 -9.69
C ARG A 21 14.34 -12.91 -10.26
N ASP A 22 14.57 -12.99 -11.57
CA ASP A 22 15.65 -12.24 -12.21
C ASP A 22 15.34 -10.74 -12.19
N VAL A 23 14.08 -10.38 -12.48
CA VAL A 23 13.58 -9.00 -12.37
C VAL A 23 13.66 -8.51 -10.91
N GLN A 24 13.27 -9.33 -9.94
CA GLN A 24 13.44 -9.03 -8.51
C GLN A 24 14.90 -8.69 -8.18
N ALA A 25 15.87 -9.52 -8.59
CA ALA A 25 17.27 -9.29 -8.30
C ALA A 25 17.77 -7.96 -8.90
N LYS A 26 17.36 -7.64 -10.12
CA LYS A 26 17.70 -6.38 -10.78
C LYS A 26 17.10 -5.15 -10.12
N LEU A 27 15.82 -5.21 -9.72
CA LEU A 27 15.16 -4.11 -9.00
C LEU A 27 15.78 -3.88 -7.62
N ILE A 28 16.13 -4.95 -6.89
CA ILE A 28 16.81 -4.85 -5.59
C ILE A 28 18.18 -4.18 -5.75
N SER A 29 18.97 -4.59 -6.75
CA SER A 29 20.26 -3.93 -7.05
C SER A 29 20.11 -2.45 -7.39
N ALA A 30 18.98 -2.04 -7.97
CA ALA A 30 18.66 -0.64 -8.24
C ALA A 30 18.07 0.12 -7.04
N GLY A 31 17.86 -0.53 -5.89
CA GLY A 31 17.35 0.09 -4.66
C GLY A 31 15.84 -0.02 -4.46
N LEU A 32 15.14 -0.87 -5.23
CA LEU A 32 13.71 -1.15 -5.04
C LEU A 32 13.51 -2.53 -4.42
N GLU A 33 13.10 -2.57 -3.15
CA GLU A 33 12.97 -3.81 -2.38
C GLU A 33 11.75 -4.64 -2.84
N VAL A 34 12.03 -5.81 -3.40
CA VAL A 34 11.01 -6.82 -3.75
C VAL A 34 11.05 -7.92 -2.70
N GLU A 35 10.02 -7.99 -1.85
CA GLU A 35 9.95 -8.93 -0.72
C GLU A 35 9.76 -10.37 -1.20
N THR A 36 8.86 -10.57 -2.16
CA THR A 36 8.51 -11.91 -2.67
C THR A 36 8.16 -11.89 -4.15
N VAL A 37 8.29 -13.05 -4.78
CA VAL A 37 7.76 -13.33 -6.13
C VAL A 37 6.77 -14.48 -6.00
N GLU A 38 5.49 -14.17 -6.15
CA GLU A 38 4.40 -15.16 -6.11
C GLU A 38 4.22 -15.77 -7.51
N HIS A 39 4.23 -17.10 -7.60
CA HIS A 39 3.94 -17.82 -8.84
C HIS A 39 2.47 -18.24 -8.86
N LEU A 40 1.62 -17.41 -9.48
CA LEU A 40 0.19 -17.70 -9.60
C LEU A 40 -0.03 -18.87 -10.56
N GLY A 41 -0.96 -19.77 -10.21
CA GLY A 41 -1.34 -20.91 -11.06
C GLY A 41 -0.25 -21.96 -11.29
N ALA A 42 0.86 -21.94 -10.54
CA ALA A 42 1.98 -22.86 -10.75
C ALA A 42 1.64 -24.35 -10.49
N ASP A 43 0.65 -24.60 -9.64
CA ASP A 43 0.13 -25.93 -9.31
C ASP A 43 -1.08 -26.34 -10.16
N LEU A 44 -1.61 -25.43 -11.00
CA LEU A 44 -2.71 -25.69 -11.91
C LEU A 44 -2.24 -26.55 -13.08
N LYS A 45 -2.92 -27.66 -13.33
CA LYS A 45 -2.67 -28.55 -14.47
C LYS A 45 -3.97 -28.87 -15.18
N GLY A 46 -3.99 -28.69 -16.50
CA GLY A 46 -5.15 -28.99 -17.34
C GLY A 46 -5.50 -30.48 -17.42
N PRO A 47 -6.66 -30.83 -18.02
CA PRO A 47 -7.43 -29.96 -18.90
C PRO A 47 -8.43 -29.06 -18.17
N LEU A 48 -8.29 -27.74 -18.37
CA LEU A 48 -9.24 -26.71 -17.93
C LEU A 48 -9.68 -25.93 -19.17
N VAL A 49 -10.96 -25.98 -19.52
CA VAL A 49 -11.45 -25.53 -20.82
C VAL A 49 -12.77 -24.79 -20.72
N VAL A 50 -13.11 -24.05 -21.76
CA VAL A 50 -14.44 -23.44 -21.92
C VAL A 50 -15.45 -24.52 -22.29
N GLY A 51 -16.57 -24.59 -21.57
CA GLY A 51 -17.71 -25.44 -21.87
C GLY A 51 -18.97 -24.63 -22.16
N GLN A 52 -19.93 -25.22 -22.88
CA GLN A 52 -21.28 -24.66 -23.06
C GLN A 52 -22.32 -25.57 -22.43
N VAL A 53 -23.16 -25.01 -21.56
CA VAL A 53 -24.21 -25.76 -20.89
C VAL A 53 -25.34 -26.08 -21.87
N LEU A 54 -25.55 -27.37 -22.17
CA LEU A 54 -26.58 -27.83 -23.11
C LEU A 54 -27.91 -28.13 -22.42
N THR A 55 -27.85 -28.74 -21.23
CA THR A 55 -29.04 -29.12 -20.45
C THR A 55 -28.80 -28.92 -18.96
N ILE A 56 -29.88 -28.69 -18.20
CA ILE A 56 -29.88 -28.61 -16.74
C ILE A 56 -31.05 -29.44 -16.22
N GLU A 57 -30.78 -30.47 -15.41
CA GLU A 57 -31.75 -31.25 -14.63
C GLU A 57 -31.59 -30.87 -13.14
N GLU A 58 -32.63 -30.34 -12.50
CA GLU A 58 -32.60 -30.11 -11.04
C GLU A 58 -32.80 -31.45 -10.29
N LEU A 59 -31.88 -31.78 -9.40
CA LEU A 59 -31.93 -32.99 -8.58
C LEU A 59 -32.66 -32.71 -7.26
N GLU A 60 -33.76 -33.43 -7.03
CA GLU A 60 -34.57 -33.31 -5.81
C GLU A 60 -34.06 -34.21 -4.67
N GLY A 61 -34.46 -33.91 -3.43
CA GLY A 61 -34.20 -34.75 -2.26
C GLY A 61 -32.91 -34.44 -1.47
N PHE A 62 -32.22 -33.34 -1.79
CA PHE A 62 -31.02 -32.89 -1.08
C PHE A 62 -31.24 -31.56 -0.34
N LYS A 63 -30.42 -31.28 0.69
CA LYS A 63 -30.53 -30.05 1.51
C LYS A 63 -30.26 -28.76 0.72
N LYS A 64 -29.44 -28.83 -0.33
CA LYS A 64 -29.13 -27.73 -1.24
C LYS A 64 -29.66 -28.06 -2.62
N PRO A 65 -30.09 -27.07 -3.43
CA PRO A 65 -30.37 -27.28 -4.85
C PRO A 65 -29.10 -27.79 -5.55
N ILE A 66 -29.22 -28.91 -6.28
CA ILE A 66 -28.12 -29.49 -7.06
C ILE A 66 -28.62 -29.63 -8.50
N ARG A 67 -27.75 -29.28 -9.46
CA ARG A 67 -28.02 -29.39 -10.89
C ARG A 67 -27.13 -30.47 -11.51
N PHE A 68 -27.73 -31.30 -12.36
CA PHE A 68 -27.03 -32.22 -13.24
C PHE A 68 -27.08 -31.65 -14.65
N CYS A 69 -25.92 -31.31 -15.18
CA CYS A 69 -25.79 -30.60 -16.44
C CYS A 69 -25.10 -31.48 -17.48
N THR A 70 -25.52 -31.35 -18.73
CA THR A 70 -24.73 -31.81 -19.87
C THR A 70 -24.01 -30.61 -20.48
N VAL A 71 -22.68 -30.68 -20.60
CA VAL A 71 -21.82 -29.56 -21.00
C VAL A 71 -20.99 -29.96 -22.22
N ASP A 72 -21.13 -29.23 -23.32
CA ASP A 72 -20.25 -29.37 -24.47
C ASP A 72 -18.89 -28.79 -24.13
N VAL A 73 -17.81 -29.56 -24.30
CA VAL A 73 -16.42 -29.15 -24.08
C VAL A 73 -15.58 -29.28 -25.35
N GLY A 74 -16.24 -29.38 -26.50
CA GLY A 74 -15.60 -29.63 -27.79
C GLY A 74 -14.80 -30.94 -27.75
N GLN A 75 -13.61 -30.91 -28.32
CA GLN A 75 -12.71 -32.08 -28.38
C GLN A 75 -11.83 -32.25 -27.13
N ALA A 76 -11.96 -31.39 -26.12
CA ALA A 76 -11.05 -31.34 -24.97
C ALA A 76 -11.07 -32.61 -24.11
N ASN A 77 -12.16 -33.38 -24.16
CA ASN A 77 -12.29 -34.67 -23.48
C ASN A 77 -11.79 -35.87 -24.30
N GLY A 78 -11.29 -35.64 -25.53
CA GLY A 78 -10.82 -36.67 -26.45
C GLY A 78 -11.91 -37.50 -27.14
N THR A 79 -13.20 -37.20 -26.91
CA THR A 79 -14.33 -37.93 -27.52
C THR A 79 -15.24 -37.06 -28.37
N GLY A 80 -15.30 -35.75 -28.10
CA GLY A 80 -16.26 -34.84 -28.75
C GLY A 80 -17.68 -34.94 -28.21
N GLU A 81 -17.94 -35.87 -27.28
CA GLU A 81 -19.25 -36.06 -26.66
C GLU A 81 -19.44 -35.10 -25.48
N PRO A 82 -20.65 -34.56 -25.25
CA PRO A 82 -20.90 -33.71 -24.09
C PRO A 82 -20.62 -34.43 -22.76
N GLN A 83 -20.15 -33.68 -21.76
CA GLN A 83 -19.81 -34.19 -20.43
C GLN A 83 -20.94 -33.98 -19.42
N GLU A 84 -21.20 -35.01 -18.64
CA GLU A 84 -22.14 -34.98 -17.53
C GLU A 84 -21.45 -34.39 -16.30
N ILE A 85 -21.94 -33.27 -15.77
CA ILE A 85 -21.31 -32.55 -14.65
C ILE A 85 -22.36 -32.16 -13.62
N VAL A 86 -22.07 -32.44 -12.34
CA VAL A 86 -22.90 -32.00 -11.22
C VAL A 86 -22.40 -30.66 -10.70
N CYS A 87 -23.29 -29.66 -10.64
CA CYS A 87 -22.98 -28.31 -10.18
C CYS A 87 -24.00 -27.83 -9.13
N GLY A 88 -23.54 -27.14 -8.09
CA GLY A 88 -24.41 -26.55 -7.05
C GLY A 88 -24.74 -25.07 -7.28
N ALA A 89 -24.07 -24.40 -8.23
CA ALA A 89 -24.26 -22.99 -8.48
C ALA A 89 -25.57 -22.71 -9.24
N ARG A 90 -26.08 -21.48 -9.11
CA ARG A 90 -27.36 -21.07 -9.72
C ARG A 90 -27.25 -19.86 -10.65
N ASN A 91 -26.08 -19.23 -10.72
CA ASN A 91 -25.81 -18.03 -11.52
C ASN A 91 -25.57 -18.33 -13.02
N PHE A 92 -26.10 -19.44 -13.53
CA PHE A 92 -25.96 -19.84 -14.94
C PHE A 92 -27.22 -20.56 -15.44
N SER A 93 -27.39 -20.55 -16.76
CA SER A 93 -28.51 -21.05 -17.55
C SER A 93 -28.04 -21.93 -18.71
N VAL A 94 -28.99 -22.61 -19.35
CA VAL A 94 -28.73 -23.32 -20.61
C VAL A 94 -28.29 -22.32 -21.68
N GLY A 95 -27.20 -22.63 -22.39
CA GLY A 95 -26.58 -21.77 -23.39
C GLY A 95 -25.34 -21.04 -22.87
N ASP A 96 -25.19 -20.87 -21.56
CA ASP A 96 -24.06 -20.12 -20.99
C ASP A 96 -22.72 -20.82 -21.24
N LYS A 97 -21.70 -19.99 -21.47
CA LYS A 97 -20.30 -20.40 -21.52
C LYS A 97 -19.74 -20.42 -20.10
N VAL A 98 -19.12 -21.52 -19.71
CA VAL A 98 -18.61 -21.72 -18.34
C VAL A 98 -17.21 -22.31 -18.38
N VAL A 99 -16.48 -22.23 -17.27
CA VAL A 99 -15.16 -22.85 -17.14
C VAL A 99 -15.30 -24.26 -16.58
N VAL A 100 -14.80 -25.25 -17.31
CA VAL A 100 -14.91 -26.67 -16.95
C VAL A 100 -13.53 -27.25 -16.72
N VAL A 101 -13.35 -27.91 -15.58
CA VAL A 101 -12.18 -28.74 -15.31
C VAL A 101 -12.51 -30.21 -15.54
N LEU A 102 -11.72 -30.88 -16.38
CA LEU A 102 -11.94 -32.26 -16.80
C LEU A 102 -11.10 -33.24 -15.96
N PRO A 103 -11.48 -34.53 -15.90
CA PRO A 103 -10.67 -35.57 -15.25
C PRO A 103 -9.22 -35.59 -15.76
N GLY A 104 -8.27 -35.72 -14.82
CA GLY A 104 -6.82 -35.64 -15.10
C GLY A 104 -6.20 -34.28 -14.77
N ALA A 105 -7.02 -33.23 -14.62
CA ALA A 105 -6.57 -31.93 -14.15
C ALA A 105 -6.23 -31.89 -12.65
N THR A 106 -5.49 -30.86 -12.24
CA THR A 106 -5.23 -30.53 -10.83
C THR A 106 -5.52 -29.04 -10.62
N LEU A 107 -6.40 -28.73 -9.68
CA LEU A 107 -6.70 -27.37 -9.24
C LEU A 107 -5.73 -26.91 -8.13
N PRO A 108 -5.68 -25.59 -7.83
CA PRO A 108 -4.86 -25.06 -6.75
C PRO A 108 -5.03 -25.79 -5.42
N GLY A 109 -3.95 -25.92 -4.66
CA GLY A 109 -3.90 -26.72 -3.44
C GLY A 109 -3.76 -28.22 -3.69
N GLY A 110 -3.47 -28.64 -4.93
CA GLY A 110 -3.23 -30.03 -5.29
C GLY A 110 -4.49 -30.88 -5.44
N PHE A 111 -5.64 -30.26 -5.73
CA PHE A 111 -6.92 -30.96 -5.82
C PHE A 111 -7.08 -31.64 -7.19
N SER A 112 -6.82 -32.94 -7.26
CA SER A 112 -6.92 -33.73 -8.49
C SER A 112 -8.38 -34.02 -8.89
N ILE A 113 -8.70 -33.80 -10.16
CA ILE A 113 -10.02 -34.01 -10.73
C ILE A 113 -10.13 -35.41 -11.32
N SER A 114 -11.18 -36.13 -10.92
CA SER A 114 -11.52 -37.48 -11.41
C SER A 114 -13.02 -37.60 -11.61
N ALA A 115 -13.43 -38.54 -12.48
CA ALA A 115 -14.83 -38.88 -12.63
C ALA A 115 -15.35 -39.54 -11.34
N ARG A 116 -16.38 -38.96 -10.72
CA ARG A 116 -16.91 -39.45 -9.44
C ARG A 116 -18.42 -39.52 -9.44
N LYS A 117 -18.97 -40.49 -8.72
CA LYS A 117 -20.41 -40.57 -8.47
C LYS A 117 -20.77 -39.66 -7.31
N THR A 118 -21.64 -38.69 -7.55
CA THR A 118 -22.13 -37.74 -6.54
C THR A 118 -23.60 -37.45 -6.78
N TYR A 119 -24.38 -37.28 -5.71
CA TYR A 119 -25.83 -37.01 -5.79
C TYR A 119 -26.60 -37.99 -6.72
N GLY A 120 -26.17 -39.26 -6.78
CA GLY A 120 -26.80 -40.30 -7.59
C GLY A 120 -26.38 -40.35 -9.06
N LYS A 121 -25.68 -39.33 -9.57
CA LYS A 121 -25.21 -39.22 -10.96
C LYS A 121 -23.67 -39.32 -11.04
N VAL A 122 -23.13 -39.60 -12.21
CA VAL A 122 -21.67 -39.58 -12.44
C VAL A 122 -21.30 -38.19 -12.97
N SER A 123 -20.29 -37.56 -12.35
CA SER A 123 -19.78 -36.25 -12.74
C SER A 123 -18.38 -36.41 -13.33
N HIS A 124 -18.23 -36.08 -14.61
CA HIS A 124 -16.99 -36.15 -15.38
C HIS A 124 -16.26 -34.81 -15.36
N GLY A 125 -15.91 -34.36 -14.15
CA GLY A 125 -15.31 -33.05 -13.93
C GLY A 125 -16.17 -32.14 -13.06
N MET A 126 -15.90 -30.84 -13.13
CA MET A 126 -16.65 -29.82 -12.41
C MET A 126 -16.68 -28.49 -13.18
N ILE A 127 -17.69 -27.66 -12.91
CA ILE A 127 -17.73 -26.28 -13.38
C ILE A 127 -17.10 -25.40 -12.30
N CYS A 128 -16.14 -24.56 -12.66
CA CYS A 128 -15.27 -23.87 -11.71
C CYS A 128 -15.77 -22.45 -11.38
N SER A 129 -15.58 -22.07 -10.12
CA SER A 129 -15.63 -20.69 -9.61
C SER A 129 -14.27 -20.01 -9.63
N SER A 130 -14.24 -18.68 -9.50
CA SER A 130 -13.01 -17.89 -9.38
C SER A 130 -12.16 -18.31 -8.18
N ASP A 131 -12.80 -18.56 -7.03
CA ASP A 131 -12.12 -19.04 -5.82
C ASP A 131 -11.43 -20.38 -6.03
N GLU A 132 -12.11 -21.35 -6.69
CA GLU A 132 -11.55 -22.68 -6.97
C GLU A 132 -10.35 -22.63 -7.93
N LEU A 133 -10.25 -21.60 -8.76
CA LEU A 133 -9.12 -21.38 -9.66
C LEU A 133 -8.03 -20.50 -9.04
N GLY A 134 -8.16 -20.11 -7.78
CA GLY A 134 -7.19 -19.23 -7.11
C GLY A 134 -7.19 -17.79 -7.62
N MET A 135 -8.31 -17.35 -8.22
CA MET A 135 -8.48 -15.98 -8.72
C MET A 135 -8.92 -15.00 -7.62
N GLY A 136 -9.38 -15.52 -6.48
CA GLY A 136 -9.98 -14.76 -5.39
C GLY A 136 -11.46 -14.49 -5.60
N ASP A 137 -12.08 -13.85 -4.60
CA ASP A 137 -13.50 -13.50 -4.62
C ASP A 137 -13.78 -12.46 -5.72
N ASP A 138 -14.69 -12.79 -6.63
CA ASP A 138 -15.17 -11.92 -7.70
C ASP A 138 -16.55 -11.29 -7.39
N GLY A 139 -17.05 -11.49 -6.17
CA GLY A 139 -18.35 -11.00 -5.70
C GLY A 139 -19.54 -11.84 -6.17
N THR A 140 -19.38 -12.73 -7.16
CA THR A 140 -20.50 -13.47 -7.76
C THR A 140 -21.01 -14.62 -6.88
N LYS A 141 -20.19 -15.10 -5.94
CA LYS A 141 -20.45 -16.28 -5.07
C LYS A 141 -20.88 -17.53 -5.85
N GLY A 142 -20.54 -17.61 -7.13
CA GLY A 142 -21.00 -18.62 -8.08
C GLY A 142 -19.88 -19.16 -8.97
N ILE A 143 -20.25 -19.79 -10.08
CA ILE A 143 -19.26 -20.24 -11.09
C ILE A 143 -18.91 -19.12 -12.06
N ILE A 144 -17.79 -19.28 -12.78
CA ILE A 144 -17.41 -18.35 -13.84
C ILE A 144 -18.34 -18.56 -15.04
N VAL A 145 -19.07 -17.50 -15.40
CA VAL A 145 -19.83 -17.41 -16.64
C VAL A 145 -19.08 -16.46 -17.59
N LEU A 146 -18.77 -16.96 -18.77
CA LEU A 146 -17.98 -16.29 -19.78
C LEU A 146 -18.89 -15.62 -20.82
N PRO A 147 -18.39 -14.60 -21.54
CA PRO A 147 -19.13 -13.98 -22.63
C PRO A 147 -19.60 -15.01 -23.67
N PRO A 148 -20.82 -14.88 -24.23
CA PRO A 148 -21.41 -15.88 -25.14
C PRO A 148 -20.56 -16.20 -26.38
N GLU A 149 -19.76 -15.25 -26.85
CA GLU A 149 -18.86 -15.35 -27.99
C GLU A 149 -17.61 -16.21 -27.72
N THR A 150 -17.40 -16.65 -26.47
CA THR A 150 -16.25 -17.48 -26.12
C THR A 150 -16.35 -18.87 -26.75
N GLU A 151 -15.28 -19.26 -27.46
CA GLU A 151 -15.19 -20.54 -28.15
C GLU A 151 -15.15 -21.74 -27.19
N VAL A 152 -15.96 -22.76 -27.47
CA VAL A 152 -16.02 -24.01 -26.67
C VAL A 152 -14.76 -24.83 -26.90
N GLY A 153 -14.22 -25.43 -25.83
CA GLY A 153 -13.02 -26.26 -25.86
C GLY A 153 -11.71 -25.47 -25.81
N LYS A 154 -11.76 -24.13 -25.84
CA LYS A 154 -10.58 -23.27 -25.69
C LYS A 154 -9.96 -23.46 -24.30
N ASP A 155 -8.63 -23.37 -24.22
CA ASP A 155 -7.89 -23.43 -22.95
C ASP A 155 -8.27 -22.24 -22.06
N ALA A 156 -8.84 -22.55 -20.90
CA ALA A 156 -9.25 -21.54 -19.93
C ALA A 156 -8.08 -21.02 -19.09
N ILE A 157 -6.94 -21.74 -19.02
CA ILE A 157 -5.74 -21.28 -18.32
C ILE A 157 -5.19 -20.03 -19.01
N GLU A 158 -5.06 -20.09 -20.34
CA GLU A 158 -4.62 -18.97 -21.17
C GLU A 158 -5.67 -17.85 -21.17
N LEU A 159 -6.95 -18.20 -21.39
CA LEU A 159 -8.04 -17.22 -21.48
C LEU A 159 -8.18 -16.35 -20.21
N LEU A 160 -8.05 -16.97 -19.03
CA LEU A 160 -8.21 -16.31 -17.75
C LEU A 160 -6.89 -15.82 -17.17
N GLU A 161 -5.78 -15.94 -17.91
CA GLU A 161 -4.44 -15.57 -17.46
C GLU A 161 -4.14 -16.09 -16.04
N LEU A 162 -4.38 -17.39 -15.81
CA LEU A 162 -4.27 -17.99 -14.46
C LEU A 162 -2.83 -18.13 -14.00
N VAL A 163 -1.88 -18.14 -14.95
CA VAL A 163 -0.45 -18.28 -14.67
C VAL A 163 0.24 -16.93 -14.86
N ASP A 164 0.95 -16.50 -13.83
CA ASP A 164 1.75 -15.28 -13.84
C ASP A 164 2.80 -15.30 -12.71
N GLU A 165 3.77 -14.40 -12.79
CA GLU A 165 4.68 -14.11 -11.69
C GLU A 165 4.37 -12.70 -11.16
N VAL A 166 4.02 -12.58 -9.89
CA VAL A 166 3.68 -11.29 -9.27
C VAL A 166 4.77 -10.91 -8.28
N LEU A 167 5.41 -9.77 -8.53
CA LEU A 167 6.38 -9.19 -7.63
C LEU A 167 5.63 -8.43 -6.54
N ASP A 168 5.90 -8.72 -5.26
CA ASP A 168 5.42 -7.88 -4.15
C ASP A 168 6.55 -6.99 -3.64
N ILE A 169 6.36 -5.69 -3.82
CA ILE A 169 7.37 -4.66 -3.63
C ILE A 169 7.06 -3.86 -2.36
N ALA A 170 8.01 -3.83 -1.43
CA ALA A 170 7.98 -2.97 -0.24
C ALA A 170 8.43 -1.55 -0.62
N VAL A 171 7.52 -0.80 -1.23
CA VAL A 171 7.82 0.57 -1.67
C VAL A 171 8.02 1.47 -0.44
N THR A 172 9.21 2.06 -0.32
CA THR A 172 9.57 3.02 0.72
C THR A 172 8.81 4.34 0.54
N ALA A 173 8.73 5.14 1.61
CA ALA A 173 7.90 6.35 1.61
C ALA A 173 8.38 7.44 0.63
N ASN A 174 9.67 7.46 0.28
CA ASN A 174 10.25 8.41 -0.68
C ASN A 174 9.98 8.03 -2.14
N ARG A 175 9.59 6.79 -2.43
CA ARG A 175 9.39 6.27 -3.81
C ARG A 175 7.90 6.17 -4.17
N GLY A 176 7.15 7.25 -3.94
CA GLY A 176 5.72 7.32 -4.29
C GLY A 176 5.43 7.00 -5.76
N ASP A 177 6.35 7.37 -6.66
CA ASP A 177 6.35 7.02 -8.08
C ASP A 177 6.21 5.52 -8.34
N CYS A 178 6.85 4.70 -7.51
CA CYS A 178 6.86 3.23 -7.62
C CYS A 178 5.60 2.55 -7.05
N LEU A 179 4.59 3.30 -6.60
CA LEU A 179 3.25 2.76 -6.29
C LEU A 179 2.39 2.59 -7.55
N SER A 180 3.02 2.34 -8.70
CA SER A 180 2.37 2.18 -10.00
C SER A 180 3.15 1.26 -10.93
N ILE A 181 2.47 0.67 -11.91
CA ILE A 181 3.13 -0.08 -12.98
C ILE A 181 4.05 0.85 -13.77
N ARG A 182 3.64 2.10 -14.05
CA ARG A 182 4.46 3.12 -14.72
C ARG A 182 5.81 3.35 -14.02
N GLY A 183 5.80 3.56 -12.70
CA GLY A 183 7.03 3.82 -11.93
C GLY A 183 7.94 2.60 -11.86
N VAL A 184 7.38 1.42 -11.62
CA VAL A 184 8.15 0.17 -11.58
C VAL A 184 8.69 -0.19 -12.97
N ALA A 185 7.93 0.05 -14.03
CA ALA A 185 8.39 -0.07 -15.41
C ALA A 185 9.55 0.88 -15.70
N ARG A 186 9.51 2.12 -15.21
CA ARG A 186 10.63 3.06 -15.33
C ARG A 186 11.89 2.54 -14.65
N GLU A 187 11.79 2.07 -13.41
CA GLU A 187 12.95 1.50 -12.70
C GLU A 187 13.48 0.23 -13.39
N ALA A 188 12.60 -0.65 -13.89
CA ALA A 188 13.00 -1.82 -14.65
C ALA A 188 13.70 -1.43 -15.96
N ALA A 189 13.17 -0.44 -16.69
CA ALA A 189 13.79 0.09 -17.90
C ALA A 189 15.21 0.62 -17.63
N ILE A 190 15.39 1.38 -16.54
CA ILE A 190 16.70 1.89 -16.13
C ILE A 190 17.64 0.73 -15.75
N ALA A 191 17.18 -0.21 -14.93
CA ALA A 191 18.00 -1.33 -14.44
C ALA A 191 18.47 -2.27 -15.55
N TYR A 192 17.67 -2.44 -16.61
CA TYR A 192 18.00 -3.26 -17.77
C TYR A 192 18.60 -2.47 -18.95
N GLY A 193 18.61 -1.13 -18.90
CA GLY A 193 19.04 -0.28 -20.01
C GLY A 193 18.13 -0.39 -21.25
N LEU A 194 16.82 -0.50 -21.02
CA LEU A 194 15.80 -0.67 -22.06
C LEU A 194 14.94 0.60 -22.20
N PRO A 195 14.31 0.82 -23.37
CA PRO A 195 13.36 1.91 -23.54
C PRO A 195 12.08 1.66 -22.74
N LEU A 196 11.50 2.73 -22.19
CA LEU A 196 10.19 2.72 -21.56
C LEU A 196 9.12 3.17 -22.58
N ARG A 197 8.05 2.38 -22.71
CA ARG A 197 6.80 2.82 -23.34
C ARG A 197 5.92 3.46 -22.26
N ASP A 198 6.13 4.75 -21.97
CA ASP A 198 5.48 5.41 -20.83
C ASP A 198 3.96 5.56 -21.08
N PRO A 199 3.09 4.90 -20.28
CA PRO A 199 1.64 4.94 -20.48
C PRO A 199 1.00 6.31 -20.21
N ALA A 200 1.71 7.25 -19.59
CA ALA A 200 1.23 8.62 -19.40
C ALA A 200 1.45 9.53 -20.61
N LEU A 201 2.22 9.10 -21.62
CA LEU A 201 2.44 9.85 -22.86
C LEU A 201 1.25 9.68 -23.82
N LEU A 202 0.13 10.30 -23.47
CA LEU A 202 -1.11 10.30 -24.24
C LEU A 202 -1.37 11.67 -24.87
N ASP A 203 -2.14 11.68 -25.96
CA ASP A 203 -2.71 12.92 -26.49
C ASP A 203 -3.91 13.33 -25.62
N VAL A 204 -3.80 14.47 -24.96
CA VAL A 204 -4.79 14.93 -23.99
C VAL A 204 -5.38 16.26 -24.46
N PRO A 205 -6.72 16.37 -24.57
CA PRO A 205 -7.35 17.62 -24.96
C PRO A 205 -7.17 18.68 -23.86
N GLY A 206 -6.92 19.93 -24.28
CA GLY A 206 -6.75 21.07 -23.37
C GLY A 206 -8.06 21.58 -22.75
N PRO A 207 -7.98 22.36 -21.66
CA PRO A 207 -9.14 22.92 -20.98
C PRO A 207 -9.96 23.86 -21.88
N ASN A 208 -11.28 23.88 -21.69
CA ASN A 208 -12.19 24.70 -22.48
C ASN A 208 -13.45 25.13 -21.71
N ALA A 209 -14.28 25.98 -22.33
CA ALA A 209 -15.44 26.59 -21.70
C ALA A 209 -16.62 25.61 -21.43
N PHE A 210 -16.54 24.37 -21.91
CA PHE A 210 -17.60 23.36 -21.77
C PHE A 210 -17.28 22.33 -20.68
N GLY A 211 -16.17 22.48 -19.96
CA GLY A 211 -15.81 21.60 -18.84
C GLY A 211 -16.83 21.64 -17.70
N TYR A 212 -16.89 20.55 -16.94
CA TYR A 212 -17.71 20.48 -15.72
C TYR A 212 -17.24 21.55 -14.71
N PRO A 213 -18.14 22.34 -14.09
CA PRO A 213 -17.72 23.41 -13.20
C PRO A 213 -17.00 22.87 -11.96
N VAL A 214 -15.76 23.30 -11.77
CA VAL A 214 -14.93 23.00 -10.60
C VAL A 214 -14.40 24.29 -9.97
N LYS A 215 -14.44 24.38 -8.64
CA LYS A 215 -13.89 25.50 -7.88
C LYS A 215 -12.98 25.01 -6.75
N VAL A 216 -11.68 25.22 -6.91
CA VAL A 216 -10.69 25.01 -5.83
C VAL A 216 -10.59 26.28 -4.99
N SER A 217 -10.95 26.18 -3.71
CA SER A 217 -10.86 27.30 -2.75
C SER A 217 -9.63 27.22 -1.85
N ASP A 218 -8.99 26.05 -1.74
CA ASP A 218 -7.71 25.85 -1.05
C ASP A 218 -6.63 25.32 -2.02
N PRO A 219 -5.93 26.21 -2.75
CA PRO A 219 -4.90 25.79 -3.71
C PRO A 219 -3.64 25.21 -3.05
N ALA A 220 -3.46 25.38 -1.74
CA ALA A 220 -2.37 24.74 -1.01
C ALA A 220 -2.69 23.27 -0.69
N GLY A 221 -3.97 22.94 -0.48
CA GLY A 221 -4.43 21.56 -0.29
C GLY A 221 -4.65 20.81 -1.60
N CYS A 222 -4.99 21.52 -2.68
CA CYS A 222 -5.24 20.96 -4.01
C CYS A 222 -4.71 21.94 -5.07
N ASP A 223 -3.51 21.71 -5.57
CA ASP A 223 -2.90 22.59 -6.59
C ASP A 223 -3.33 22.20 -8.01
N ARG A 224 -3.91 21.00 -8.21
CA ARG A 224 -4.37 20.53 -9.52
C ARG A 224 -5.68 19.76 -9.42
N PHE A 225 -6.61 20.07 -10.32
CA PHE A 225 -7.86 19.33 -10.45
C PHE A 225 -8.28 19.26 -11.92
N THR A 226 -8.35 18.05 -12.46
CA THR A 226 -8.84 17.77 -13.81
C THR A 226 -10.18 17.05 -13.73
N ALA A 227 -11.17 17.52 -14.50
CA ALA A 227 -12.46 16.85 -14.63
C ALA A 227 -12.84 16.58 -16.08
N ARG A 228 -13.41 15.40 -16.33
CA ARG A 228 -13.93 14.95 -17.63
C ARG A 228 -15.28 14.27 -17.45
N THR A 229 -16.19 14.46 -18.41
CA THR A 229 -17.51 13.83 -18.39
C THR A 229 -17.60 12.77 -19.48
N VAL A 230 -18.16 11.60 -19.13
CA VAL A 230 -18.59 10.57 -20.10
C VAL A 230 -20.07 10.31 -19.88
N THR A 231 -20.85 10.31 -20.96
CA THR A 231 -22.30 10.13 -20.90
C THR A 231 -22.75 8.89 -21.68
N GLY A 232 -23.92 8.35 -21.31
CA GLY A 232 -24.52 7.21 -21.99
C GLY A 232 -23.73 5.91 -21.84
N LEU A 233 -23.09 5.69 -20.69
CA LEU A 233 -22.52 4.40 -20.33
C LEU A 233 -23.62 3.34 -20.34
N SER A 234 -23.32 2.17 -20.90
CA SER A 234 -24.23 1.03 -20.83
C SER A 234 -24.30 0.48 -19.39
N PRO A 235 -25.49 0.42 -18.77
CA PRO A 235 -25.68 -0.23 -17.46
C PRO A 235 -25.25 -1.69 -17.44
N GLU A 236 -25.27 -2.33 -18.61
CA GLU A 236 -24.91 -3.74 -18.76
C GLU A 236 -23.43 -3.97 -19.08
N ALA A 237 -22.63 -2.92 -19.19
CA ALA A 237 -21.21 -3.09 -19.44
C ALA A 237 -20.51 -3.72 -18.23
N ARG A 238 -19.76 -4.79 -18.49
CA ARG A 238 -18.96 -5.50 -17.49
C ARG A 238 -17.48 -5.29 -17.76
N SER A 239 -16.69 -5.30 -16.69
CA SER A 239 -15.23 -5.35 -16.81
C SER A 239 -14.82 -6.58 -17.62
N PRO A 240 -14.02 -6.44 -18.69
CA PRO A 240 -13.51 -7.58 -19.42
C PRO A 240 -12.54 -8.39 -18.55
N ILE A 241 -12.38 -9.68 -18.89
CA ILE A 241 -11.56 -10.63 -18.11
C ILE A 241 -10.16 -10.07 -17.85
N TRP A 242 -9.46 -9.58 -18.87
CA TRP A 242 -8.09 -9.06 -18.71
C TRP A 242 -7.99 -7.93 -17.66
N LEU A 243 -9.00 -7.06 -17.57
CA LEU A 243 -9.03 -5.96 -16.62
C LEU A 243 -9.26 -6.48 -15.20
N GLN A 244 -10.25 -7.35 -15.04
CA GLN A 244 -10.53 -8.00 -13.76
C GLN A 244 -9.31 -8.77 -13.24
N ARG A 245 -8.64 -9.52 -14.12
CA ARG A 245 -7.45 -10.32 -13.77
C ARG A 245 -6.30 -9.43 -13.33
N ARG A 246 -6.05 -8.31 -14.00
CA ARG A 246 -5.02 -7.35 -13.56
C ARG A 246 -5.34 -6.80 -12.17
N LEU A 247 -6.57 -6.38 -11.91
CA LEU A 247 -7.01 -5.91 -10.58
C LEU A 247 -6.81 -6.99 -9.51
N GLN A 248 -7.24 -8.22 -9.77
CA GLN A 248 -7.07 -9.34 -8.83
C GLN A 248 -5.59 -9.64 -8.56
N LYS A 249 -4.74 -9.68 -9.60
CA LYS A 249 -3.30 -9.93 -9.45
C LYS A 249 -2.61 -8.83 -8.61
N VAL A 250 -3.10 -7.59 -8.67
CA VAL A 250 -2.63 -6.50 -7.81
C VAL A 250 -3.32 -6.42 -6.44
N GLY A 251 -4.18 -7.38 -6.10
CA GLY A 251 -4.82 -7.49 -4.80
C GLY A 251 -6.13 -6.70 -4.64
N MET A 252 -6.76 -6.30 -5.75
CA MET A 252 -8.02 -5.57 -5.76
C MET A 252 -9.15 -6.44 -6.28
N ARG A 253 -10.31 -6.35 -5.62
CA ARG A 253 -11.54 -7.01 -6.07
C ARG A 253 -12.22 -6.16 -7.16
N PRO A 254 -12.62 -6.73 -8.31
CA PRO A 254 -13.49 -6.07 -9.28
C PRO A 254 -14.86 -5.75 -8.66
N ILE A 255 -15.44 -4.60 -8.99
CA ILE A 255 -16.71 -4.11 -8.43
C ILE A 255 -17.69 -3.79 -9.56
N SER A 256 -17.40 -2.74 -10.32
CA SER A 256 -18.20 -2.31 -11.46
C SER A 256 -17.26 -1.71 -12.49
N LEU A 257 -17.63 -1.71 -13.78
CA LEU A 257 -16.71 -1.28 -14.84
C LEU A 257 -16.15 0.15 -14.60
N ALA A 258 -16.97 1.09 -14.13
CA ALA A 258 -16.51 2.44 -13.86
C ALA A 258 -15.48 2.51 -12.72
N VAL A 259 -15.77 1.84 -11.60
CA VAL A 259 -14.86 1.75 -10.45
C VAL A 259 -13.58 0.99 -10.82
N ASP A 260 -13.73 -0.11 -11.55
CA ASP A 260 -12.63 -0.96 -11.99
C ASP A 260 -11.70 -0.22 -12.94
N VAL A 261 -12.20 0.59 -13.85
CA VAL A 261 -11.37 1.45 -14.72
C VAL A 261 -10.60 2.47 -13.88
N THR A 262 -11.23 3.15 -12.91
CA THR A 262 -10.50 4.10 -12.05
C THR A 262 -9.40 3.42 -11.22
N ASN A 263 -9.68 2.23 -10.68
CA ASN A 263 -8.69 1.41 -9.97
C ASN A 263 -7.57 0.95 -10.90
N TYR A 264 -7.93 0.49 -12.10
CA TYR A 264 -6.96 0.04 -13.10
C TYR A 264 -5.99 1.16 -13.47
N VAL A 265 -6.50 2.36 -13.80
CA VAL A 265 -5.66 3.50 -14.20
C VAL A 265 -4.84 4.02 -13.01
N MET A 266 -5.37 3.98 -11.79
CA MET A 266 -4.58 4.28 -10.58
C MET A 266 -3.39 3.33 -10.44
N MET A 267 -3.58 2.04 -10.69
CA MET A 267 -2.49 1.06 -10.64
C MET A 267 -1.54 1.19 -11.83
N GLU A 268 -2.05 1.52 -13.03
CA GLU A 268 -1.28 1.73 -14.25
C GLU A 268 -0.35 2.95 -14.13
N LEU A 269 -0.90 4.11 -13.76
CA LEU A 269 -0.23 5.41 -13.83
C LEU A 269 0.21 5.97 -12.47
N GLY A 270 -0.32 5.44 -11.37
CA GLY A 270 -0.06 5.94 -10.02
C GLY A 270 -0.95 7.10 -9.58
N GLN A 271 -1.87 7.54 -10.43
CA GLN A 271 -2.81 8.63 -10.15
C GLN A 271 -4.14 8.05 -9.63
N PRO A 272 -4.46 8.21 -8.34
CA PRO A 272 -5.80 7.87 -7.86
C PRO A 272 -6.85 8.74 -8.56
N LEU A 273 -7.93 8.10 -8.97
CA LEU A 273 -9.05 8.71 -9.65
C LEU A 273 -10.33 8.45 -8.85
N HIS A 274 -11.33 9.29 -9.07
CA HIS A 274 -12.68 9.02 -8.61
C HIS A 274 -13.68 9.27 -9.73
N ALA A 275 -14.78 8.54 -9.72
CA ALA A 275 -15.89 8.75 -10.65
C ALA A 275 -17.14 9.05 -9.83
N TYR A 276 -17.77 10.18 -10.11
CA TYR A 276 -19.03 10.57 -9.52
C TYR A 276 -20.19 10.22 -10.46
N ASP A 277 -21.30 9.74 -9.92
CA ASP A 277 -22.55 9.70 -10.68
C ASP A 277 -22.98 11.15 -11.01
N ARG A 278 -22.91 11.50 -12.29
CA ARG A 278 -23.20 12.85 -12.77
C ARG A 278 -24.64 13.27 -12.45
N GLY A 279 -25.59 12.33 -12.42
CA GLY A 279 -26.99 12.58 -12.07
C GLY A 279 -27.17 12.95 -10.60
N GLN A 280 -26.26 12.52 -9.73
CA GLN A 280 -26.32 12.77 -8.28
C GLN A 280 -25.58 14.06 -7.86
N VAL A 281 -24.57 14.51 -8.62
CA VAL A 281 -23.81 15.73 -8.27
C VAL A 281 -24.66 16.98 -8.48
N GLN A 282 -24.75 17.82 -7.43
CA GLN A 282 -25.50 19.08 -7.48
C GLN A 282 -24.58 20.29 -7.68
N GLY A 283 -24.69 20.94 -8.83
CA GLY A 283 -24.02 22.22 -9.08
C GLY A 283 -22.52 22.09 -9.33
N THR A 284 -21.72 22.89 -8.61
CA THR A 284 -20.26 22.99 -8.84
C THR A 284 -19.49 22.06 -7.91
N ILE A 285 -18.56 21.27 -8.45
CA ILE A 285 -17.62 20.52 -7.61
C ILE A 285 -16.65 21.51 -6.94
N GLY A 286 -16.63 21.53 -5.62
CA GLY A 286 -15.78 22.39 -4.81
C GLY A 286 -14.66 21.60 -4.13
N VAL A 287 -13.51 22.24 -3.94
CA VAL A 287 -12.43 21.71 -3.08
C VAL A 287 -12.11 22.74 -2.00
N ARG A 288 -12.29 22.38 -0.73
CA ARG A 288 -12.06 23.27 0.41
C ARG A 288 -11.72 22.50 1.68
N ARG A 289 -11.29 23.23 2.72
CA ARG A 289 -11.24 22.67 4.07
C ARG A 289 -12.64 22.44 4.63
N ALA A 290 -12.77 21.40 5.43
CA ALA A 290 -13.98 21.13 6.19
C ALA A 290 -14.22 22.21 7.24
N GLN A 291 -15.49 22.39 7.61
CA GLN A 291 -15.82 23.14 8.82
C GLN A 291 -15.64 22.22 10.04
N GLU A 292 -15.24 22.78 11.18
CA GLU A 292 -15.05 21.99 12.39
C GLU A 292 -16.35 21.30 12.81
N GLY A 293 -16.35 19.97 12.86
CA GLY A 293 -17.52 19.17 13.20
C GLY A 293 -18.53 18.96 12.07
N GLU A 294 -18.20 19.38 10.84
CA GLU A 294 -18.93 19.00 9.63
C GLU A 294 -19.01 17.47 9.50
N LYS A 295 -20.02 16.93 8.82
CA LYS A 295 -20.26 15.49 8.74
C LYS A 295 -20.33 15.02 7.29
N ILE A 296 -19.93 13.77 7.09
CA ILE A 296 -20.06 13.05 5.81
C ILE A 296 -20.29 11.57 6.09
N VAL A 297 -21.04 10.89 5.21
CA VAL A 297 -21.11 9.43 5.16
C VAL A 297 -20.23 8.95 4.00
N THR A 298 -19.20 8.17 4.30
CA THR A 298 -18.30 7.60 3.27
C THR A 298 -18.87 6.34 2.64
N LEU A 299 -18.28 5.88 1.53
CA LEU A 299 -18.70 4.68 0.77
C LEU A 299 -18.80 3.38 1.62
N ASP A 300 -18.12 3.33 2.77
CA ASP A 300 -18.24 2.22 3.73
C ASP A 300 -19.50 2.31 4.63
N GLY A 301 -20.36 3.29 4.40
CA GLY A 301 -21.58 3.55 5.17
C GLY A 301 -21.35 4.18 6.55
N VAL A 302 -20.12 4.60 6.86
CA VAL A 302 -19.78 5.16 8.17
C VAL A 302 -19.94 6.68 8.18
N GLU A 303 -20.74 7.21 9.12
CA GLU A 303 -20.79 8.65 9.38
C GLU A 303 -19.51 9.12 10.10
N ARG A 304 -18.86 10.15 9.56
CA ARG A 304 -17.59 10.70 10.07
C ARG A 304 -17.77 12.16 10.44
N LYS A 305 -17.22 12.52 11.60
CA LYS A 305 -17.12 13.91 12.05
C LYS A 305 -15.78 14.49 11.62
N LEU A 306 -15.82 15.52 10.81
CA LEU A 306 -14.67 16.16 10.18
C LEU A 306 -13.99 17.17 11.11
N HIS A 307 -12.69 17.33 10.91
CA HIS A 307 -11.85 18.33 11.53
C HIS A 307 -11.54 19.45 10.54
N ALA A 308 -11.32 20.68 10.98
CA ALA A 308 -11.05 21.83 10.11
C ALA A 308 -9.78 21.71 9.22
N GLU A 309 -8.92 20.74 9.52
CA GLU A 309 -7.75 20.42 8.67
C GLU A 309 -8.06 19.41 7.56
N ASP A 310 -9.22 18.73 7.60
CA ASP A 310 -9.60 17.79 6.56
C ASP A 310 -9.89 18.55 5.26
N LEU A 311 -9.33 18.08 4.15
CA LEU A 311 -9.67 18.56 2.82
C LEU A 311 -10.85 17.74 2.29
N VAL A 312 -11.87 18.42 1.77
CA VAL A 312 -13.10 17.79 1.28
C VAL A 312 -13.40 18.20 -0.15
N ILE A 313 -13.97 17.25 -0.89
CA ILE A 313 -14.68 17.52 -2.14
C ILE A 313 -16.14 17.80 -1.79
N THR A 314 -16.72 18.83 -2.39
CA THR A 314 -18.08 19.28 -2.10
C THR A 314 -18.90 19.45 -3.36
N ASP A 315 -20.21 19.42 -3.22
CA ASP A 315 -21.15 19.98 -4.19
C ASP A 315 -21.98 21.09 -3.50
N ASP A 316 -23.08 21.53 -4.11
CA ASP A 316 -23.95 22.58 -3.55
C ASP A 316 -24.63 22.18 -2.23
N ARG A 317 -24.70 20.88 -1.88
CA ARG A 317 -25.27 20.37 -0.62
C ARG A 317 -24.27 20.38 0.52
N GLY A 318 -23.00 20.12 0.22
CA GLY A 318 -21.96 19.91 1.23
C GLY A 318 -20.88 18.92 0.78
N PRO A 319 -20.15 18.31 1.73
CA PRO A 319 -19.11 17.33 1.43
C PRO A 319 -19.67 16.07 0.77
N ILE A 320 -19.06 15.73 -0.37
CA ILE A 320 -19.32 14.50 -1.14
C ILE A 320 -18.10 13.57 -1.18
N GLY A 321 -17.01 13.93 -0.51
CA GLY A 321 -15.85 13.06 -0.33
C GLY A 321 -14.78 13.64 0.60
N LEU A 322 -14.01 12.76 1.24
CA LEU A 322 -12.73 13.10 1.86
C LEU A 322 -11.67 13.10 0.75
N ALA A 323 -11.21 14.29 0.36
CA ALA A 323 -10.30 14.46 -0.76
C ALA A 323 -9.08 13.55 -0.60
N GLY A 324 -8.72 12.80 -1.64
CA GLY A 324 -7.59 11.88 -1.66
C GLY A 324 -7.65 10.69 -0.68
N VAL A 325 -8.77 10.50 0.04
CA VAL A 325 -8.91 9.41 1.02
C VAL A 325 -10.05 8.48 0.63
N MET A 326 -11.28 8.96 0.54
CA MET A 326 -12.47 8.14 0.24
C MET A 326 -13.64 9.00 -0.23
N GLY A 327 -14.38 8.51 -1.23
CA GLY A 327 -15.62 9.14 -1.68
C GLY A 327 -16.73 9.11 -0.62
N GLY A 328 -17.73 9.96 -0.82
CA GLY A 328 -18.98 9.95 -0.07
C GLY A 328 -20.05 9.07 -0.75
N ALA A 329 -21.03 8.61 0.02
CA ALA A 329 -22.11 7.76 -0.49
C ALA A 329 -23.10 8.51 -1.40
N ASP A 330 -23.24 9.82 -1.25
CA ASP A 330 -24.28 10.63 -1.92
C ASP A 330 -24.07 10.82 -3.44
N THR A 331 -22.89 10.47 -3.95
CA THR A 331 -22.50 10.60 -5.36
C THR A 331 -21.80 9.35 -5.89
N GLU A 332 -21.96 8.23 -5.17
CA GLU A 332 -21.41 6.92 -5.50
C GLU A 332 -21.94 6.41 -6.84
N ILE A 333 -21.09 5.69 -7.58
CA ILE A 333 -21.51 4.92 -8.76
C ILE A 333 -22.40 3.77 -8.29
N ALA A 334 -23.60 3.65 -8.85
CA ALA A 334 -24.52 2.59 -8.48
C ALA A 334 -23.89 1.20 -8.59
N ASP A 335 -24.27 0.32 -7.66
CA ASP A 335 -23.83 -1.07 -7.71
C ASP A 335 -24.30 -1.70 -9.03
N HIS A 336 -23.46 -2.57 -9.58
CA HIS A 336 -23.73 -3.26 -10.84
C HIS A 336 -25.05 -4.05 -10.76
N ASP A 337 -25.33 -4.66 -9.61
CA ASP A 337 -26.56 -5.43 -9.37
C ASP A 337 -27.83 -4.55 -9.22
N ASP A 338 -27.68 -3.23 -9.05
CA ASP A 338 -28.80 -2.27 -8.97
C ASP A 338 -29.15 -1.69 -10.36
N THR A 339 -29.83 -2.51 -11.17
CA THR A 339 -30.27 -2.11 -12.51
C THR A 339 -31.33 -0.99 -12.51
N GLU A 340 -31.99 -0.73 -11.36
CA GLU A 340 -33.02 0.32 -11.27
C GLU A 340 -32.41 1.71 -11.13
N ASN A 341 -31.23 1.81 -10.49
CA ASN A 341 -30.52 3.08 -10.25
C ASN A 341 -29.18 3.17 -11.00
N ALA A 342 -29.01 2.43 -12.10
CA ALA A 342 -27.73 2.36 -12.81
C ALA A 342 -27.20 3.72 -13.27
N THR A 343 -25.93 3.99 -12.98
CA THR A 343 -25.24 5.21 -13.41
C THR A 343 -24.99 5.19 -14.92
N SER A 344 -25.60 6.14 -15.65
CA SER A 344 -25.38 6.31 -17.10
C SER A 344 -24.31 7.35 -17.43
N ASP A 345 -24.15 8.35 -16.57
CA ASP A 345 -23.30 9.50 -16.82
C ASP A 345 -22.33 9.68 -15.64
N VAL A 346 -21.06 9.94 -15.94
CA VAL A 346 -20.01 10.06 -14.91
C VAL A 346 -19.19 11.33 -15.08
N VAL A 347 -18.82 11.94 -13.94
CA VAL A 347 -17.77 12.96 -13.87
C VAL A 347 -16.54 12.32 -13.25
N ILE A 348 -15.46 12.27 -14.00
CA ILE A 348 -14.16 11.73 -13.59
C ILE A 348 -13.38 12.85 -12.91
N GLU A 349 -12.88 12.58 -11.71
CA GLU A 349 -11.92 13.40 -10.98
C GLU A 349 -10.51 12.80 -11.08
N ALA A 350 -9.57 13.62 -11.53
CA ALA A 350 -8.13 13.40 -11.37
C ALA A 350 -7.51 14.63 -10.72
N ALA A 351 -7.14 14.54 -9.44
CA ALA A 351 -6.65 15.67 -8.65
C ALA A 351 -5.27 15.39 -8.05
N HIS A 352 -4.55 16.46 -7.70
CA HIS A 352 -3.33 16.39 -6.92
C HIS A 352 -3.55 17.11 -5.58
N PHE A 353 -3.26 16.39 -4.49
CA PHE A 353 -3.52 16.84 -3.14
C PHE A 353 -2.23 16.91 -2.31
N ASP A 354 -2.18 17.84 -1.37
CA ASP A 354 -1.06 17.98 -0.43
C ASP A 354 -0.85 16.70 0.41
N GLN A 355 0.36 16.17 0.34
CA GLN A 355 0.75 14.90 0.94
C GLN A 355 0.47 14.89 2.45
N VAL A 356 0.83 15.97 3.15
CA VAL A 356 0.69 16.07 4.61
C VAL A 356 -0.79 16.14 5.01
N SER A 357 -1.59 16.90 4.28
CA SER A 357 -3.05 17.00 4.49
C SER A 357 -3.72 15.63 4.37
N ILE A 358 -3.38 14.86 3.34
CA ILE A 358 -3.93 13.50 3.15
C ILE A 358 -3.45 12.57 4.27
N ALA A 359 -2.16 12.58 4.59
CA ALA A 359 -1.58 11.71 5.61
C ALA A 359 -2.19 11.96 7.01
N ARG A 360 -2.54 13.21 7.34
CA ARG A 360 -3.24 13.56 8.58
C ARG A 360 -4.70 13.09 8.56
N THR A 361 -5.41 13.35 7.47
CA THR A 361 -6.82 12.99 7.28
C THR A 361 -7.01 11.47 7.37
N ALA A 362 -6.21 10.70 6.63
CA ALA A 362 -6.21 9.25 6.63
C ALA A 362 -6.01 8.65 8.03
N ARG A 363 -5.00 9.13 8.79
CA ARG A 363 -4.73 8.66 10.15
C ARG A 363 -5.82 9.06 11.15
N ARG A 364 -6.31 10.30 11.06
CA ARG A 364 -7.40 10.82 11.91
C ARG A 364 -8.66 9.98 11.79
N HIS A 365 -9.03 9.63 10.56
CA HIS A 365 -10.23 8.85 10.25
C HIS A 365 -10.01 7.33 10.19
N LYS A 366 -8.77 6.87 10.41
CA LYS A 366 -8.35 5.46 10.34
C LYS A 366 -8.70 4.80 9.00
N LEU A 367 -8.53 5.55 7.91
CA LEU A 367 -8.77 5.11 6.54
C LEU A 367 -7.46 5.05 5.77
N SER A 368 -6.93 3.85 5.58
CA SER A 368 -5.75 3.60 4.73
C SER A 368 -6.20 2.97 3.41
N SER A 369 -6.74 3.80 2.52
CA SER A 369 -7.14 3.41 1.16
C SER A 369 -5.95 3.40 0.19
N GLU A 370 -6.09 2.70 -0.94
CA GLU A 370 -5.10 2.72 -2.03
C GLU A 370 -4.82 4.13 -2.57
N ALA A 371 -5.83 5.01 -2.56
CA ALA A 371 -5.67 6.42 -2.91
C ALA A 371 -4.83 7.17 -1.87
N SER A 372 -5.18 7.06 -0.57
CA SER A 372 -4.49 7.78 0.50
C SER A 372 -3.02 7.40 0.61
N ARG A 373 -2.68 6.13 0.41
CA ARG A 373 -1.30 5.61 0.43
C ARG A 373 -0.42 6.20 -0.66
N ARG A 374 -1.01 6.53 -1.82
CA ARG A 374 -0.31 7.18 -2.95
C ARG A 374 -0.17 8.67 -2.70
N PHE A 375 -1.27 9.35 -2.42
CA PHE A 375 -1.25 10.79 -2.17
C PHE A 375 -0.36 11.18 -0.99
N GLU A 376 -0.32 10.40 0.10
CA GLU A 376 0.55 10.71 1.26
C GLU A 376 2.05 10.57 0.96
N ARG A 377 2.43 9.94 -0.17
CA ARG A 377 3.82 9.74 -0.61
C ARG A 377 4.16 10.53 -1.88
N GLY A 378 3.23 11.36 -2.36
CA GLY A 378 3.37 12.12 -3.59
C GLY A 378 2.89 11.34 -4.81
N VAL A 379 1.95 11.96 -5.54
CA VAL A 379 1.49 11.52 -6.86
C VAL A 379 2.03 12.52 -7.89
N ASP A 380 2.34 12.07 -9.09
CA ASP A 380 2.80 12.95 -10.17
C ASP A 380 1.70 13.95 -10.57
N PRO A 381 1.83 15.26 -10.30
CA PRO A 381 0.79 16.23 -10.64
C PRO A 381 0.58 16.33 -12.16
N GLN A 382 1.59 16.05 -12.97
CA GLN A 382 1.47 16.12 -14.43
C GLN A 382 0.74 14.89 -15.02
N ALA A 383 0.60 13.80 -14.26
CA ALA A 383 -0.11 12.60 -14.72
C ALA A 383 -1.64 12.75 -14.68
N ALA A 384 -2.19 13.72 -13.94
CA ALA A 384 -3.64 13.85 -13.71
C ALA A 384 -4.45 13.91 -15.02
N SER A 385 -4.02 14.71 -15.98
CA SER A 385 -4.75 14.90 -17.25
C SER A 385 -4.65 13.65 -18.16
N ALA A 386 -3.49 13.00 -18.18
CA ALA A 386 -3.32 11.73 -18.89
C ALA A 386 -4.16 10.61 -18.25
N ALA A 387 -4.22 10.54 -16.93
CA ALA A 387 -5.03 9.56 -16.21
C ALA A 387 -6.53 9.77 -16.40
N ALA A 388 -6.99 11.02 -16.40
CA ALA A 388 -8.37 11.35 -16.75
C ALA A 388 -8.70 10.92 -18.18
N GLN A 389 -7.83 11.22 -19.15
CA GLN A 389 -8.03 10.83 -20.55
C GLN A 389 -8.01 9.30 -20.70
N ARG A 390 -7.07 8.60 -20.06
CA ARG A 390 -7.00 7.13 -20.07
C ARG A 390 -8.27 6.49 -19.52
N THR A 391 -8.85 7.07 -18.47
CA THR A 391 -10.13 6.65 -17.89
C THR A 391 -11.26 6.86 -18.90
N VAL A 392 -11.34 8.03 -19.54
CA VAL A 392 -12.32 8.32 -20.59
C VAL A 392 -12.22 7.29 -21.73
N ASP A 393 -11.02 7.04 -22.23
CA ASP A 393 -10.80 6.12 -23.36
C ASP A 393 -11.28 4.70 -23.04
N LEU A 394 -10.96 4.21 -21.83
CA LEU A 394 -11.39 2.89 -21.38
C LEU A 394 -12.91 2.81 -21.17
N LEU A 395 -13.55 3.85 -20.62
CA LEU A 395 -15.01 3.87 -20.47
C LEU A 395 -15.73 3.92 -21.81
N VAL A 396 -15.25 4.74 -22.76
CA VAL A 396 -15.81 4.77 -24.12
C VAL A 396 -15.66 3.42 -24.80
N LEU A 397 -14.47 2.81 -24.71
CA LEU A 397 -14.17 1.53 -25.34
C LEU A 397 -14.99 0.37 -24.74
N LEU A 398 -15.10 0.31 -23.41
CA LEU A 398 -15.63 -0.85 -22.71
C LEU A 398 -17.11 -0.70 -22.34
N ALA A 399 -17.60 0.52 -22.13
CA ALA A 399 -18.98 0.80 -21.73
C ALA A 399 -19.85 1.37 -22.86
N GLY A 400 -19.27 1.70 -24.01
CA GLY A 400 -20.00 2.27 -25.15
C GLY A 400 -20.47 3.71 -24.96
N GLY A 401 -19.95 4.42 -23.94
CA GLY A 401 -20.30 5.81 -23.67
C GLY A 401 -19.70 6.79 -24.68
N THR A 402 -20.10 8.06 -24.58
CA THR A 402 -19.58 9.18 -25.37
C THR A 402 -18.83 10.15 -24.46
N ALA A 403 -17.57 10.45 -24.80
CA ALA A 403 -16.80 11.47 -24.12
C ALA A 403 -17.36 12.86 -24.47
N GLU A 404 -17.68 13.68 -23.47
CA GLU A 404 -17.98 15.08 -23.71
C GLU A 404 -16.72 15.86 -24.11
N ALA A 405 -16.91 16.89 -24.94
CA ALA A 405 -15.83 17.79 -25.35
C ALA A 405 -15.30 18.66 -24.19
N GLY A 406 -16.07 18.80 -23.12
CA GLY A 406 -15.72 19.57 -21.94
C GLY A 406 -14.48 19.04 -21.24
N VAL A 407 -13.52 19.92 -21.00
CA VAL A 407 -12.33 19.63 -20.20
C VAL A 407 -12.17 20.74 -19.17
N THR A 408 -12.18 20.36 -17.90
CA THR A 408 -11.85 21.26 -16.80
C THR A 408 -10.47 20.95 -16.30
N GLU A 409 -9.65 21.98 -16.16
CA GLU A 409 -8.33 21.88 -15.55
C GLU A 409 -8.10 23.13 -14.69
N VAL A 410 -7.95 22.91 -13.39
CA VAL A 410 -7.55 23.94 -12.43
C VAL A 410 -6.10 23.66 -12.07
N ILE A 411 -5.23 24.65 -12.25
CA ILE A 411 -3.80 24.54 -11.93
C ILE A 411 -3.39 25.77 -11.13
N ALA A 412 -2.85 25.56 -9.93
CA ALA A 412 -2.15 26.58 -9.19
C ALA A 412 -0.75 26.80 -9.79
N PRO A 413 -0.27 28.05 -9.92
CA PRO A 413 1.05 28.32 -10.47
C PRO A 413 2.17 27.67 -9.64
N SER A 414 3.05 26.90 -10.29
CA SER A 414 4.26 26.33 -9.70
C SER A 414 5.48 26.57 -10.61
N ALA A 415 6.65 26.76 -10.01
CA ALA A 415 7.91 26.82 -10.76
C ALA A 415 8.52 25.41 -10.90
N PRO A 416 9.32 25.14 -11.94
CA PRO A 416 10.12 23.92 -12.00
C PRO A 416 10.99 23.79 -10.74
N HIS A 417 11.08 22.58 -10.18
CA HIS A 417 11.96 22.32 -9.06
C HIS A 417 13.37 22.07 -9.58
N THR A 418 14.32 22.91 -9.14
CA THR A 418 15.73 22.80 -9.54
C THR A 418 16.64 22.65 -8.33
N VAL A 419 17.62 21.77 -8.45
CA VAL A 419 18.67 21.53 -7.45
C VAL A 419 20.02 21.82 -8.08
N THR A 420 20.84 22.62 -7.39
CA THR A 420 22.21 22.90 -7.81
C THR A 420 23.18 21.99 -7.05
N VAL A 421 24.04 21.28 -7.78
CA VAL A 421 24.98 20.32 -7.20
C VAL A 421 26.33 20.36 -7.93
N ALA A 422 27.44 20.21 -7.20
CA ALA A 422 28.73 20.03 -7.83
C ALA A 422 28.78 18.69 -8.58
N ALA A 423 29.35 18.66 -9.77
CA ALA A 423 29.41 17.46 -10.61
C ALA A 423 30.13 16.29 -9.94
N ASP A 424 31.04 16.56 -9.00
CA ASP A 424 31.80 15.57 -8.22
C ASP A 424 31.20 15.30 -6.82
N HIS A 425 30.00 15.81 -6.53
CA HIS A 425 29.34 15.58 -5.24
C HIS A 425 29.03 14.10 -5.00
N PRO A 426 28.42 13.34 -5.95
CA PRO A 426 28.21 11.90 -5.77
C PRO A 426 29.52 11.14 -5.51
N ASP A 427 30.60 11.52 -6.19
CA ASP A 427 31.94 10.95 -6.02
C ASP A 427 32.46 11.14 -4.59
N LYS A 428 32.29 12.33 -4.03
CA LYS A 428 32.68 12.67 -2.65
C LYS A 428 31.86 11.91 -1.61
N VAL A 429 30.55 11.76 -1.84
CA VAL A 429 29.66 11.01 -0.95
C VAL A 429 30.00 9.53 -0.95
N ALA A 430 30.21 8.95 -2.14
CA ALA A 430 30.51 7.54 -2.32
C ALA A 430 31.95 7.16 -1.96
N GLY A 431 32.89 8.11 -2.05
CA GLY A 431 34.31 7.85 -1.90
C GLY A 431 34.94 7.12 -3.10
N VAL A 432 34.32 7.21 -4.29
CA VAL A 432 34.81 6.68 -5.56
C VAL A 432 34.69 7.74 -6.65
N THR A 433 35.49 7.63 -7.73
CA THR A 433 35.38 8.55 -8.87
C THR A 433 34.48 7.94 -9.94
N TYR A 434 33.28 8.49 -10.11
CA TYR A 434 32.36 8.14 -11.21
C TYR A 434 32.59 9.02 -12.43
N GLY A 435 32.92 10.30 -12.19
CA GLY A 435 33.06 11.32 -13.22
C GLY A 435 31.73 11.91 -13.69
N ARG A 436 31.80 13.16 -14.19
CA ARG A 436 30.64 13.96 -14.60
C ARG A 436 29.73 13.24 -15.60
N GLU A 437 30.30 12.55 -16.58
CA GLU A 437 29.51 11.88 -17.63
C GLU A 437 28.57 10.82 -17.03
N THR A 438 29.06 10.04 -16.07
CA THR A 438 28.27 9.04 -15.34
C THR A 438 27.17 9.70 -14.53
N VAL A 439 27.50 10.75 -13.77
CA VAL A 439 26.54 11.51 -12.96
C VAL A 439 25.41 12.05 -13.82
N VAL A 440 25.74 12.76 -14.91
CA VAL A 440 24.75 13.33 -15.82
C VAL A 440 23.89 12.24 -16.45
N ARG A 441 24.50 11.15 -16.92
CA ARG A 441 23.76 10.04 -17.53
C ARG A 441 22.75 9.43 -16.56
N ARG A 442 23.16 9.13 -15.32
CA ARG A 442 22.26 8.54 -14.31
C ARG A 442 21.12 9.47 -13.91
N LEU A 443 21.40 10.76 -13.75
CA LEU A 443 20.37 11.75 -13.46
C LEU A 443 19.37 11.90 -14.62
N GLN A 444 19.84 11.82 -15.87
CA GLN A 444 18.96 11.82 -17.05
C GLN A 444 18.13 10.54 -17.16
N GLU A 445 18.70 9.37 -16.84
CA GLU A 445 17.99 8.09 -16.82
C GLU A 445 16.79 8.12 -15.85
N VAL A 446 16.93 8.78 -14.69
CA VAL A 446 15.82 8.93 -13.72
C VAL A 446 14.84 10.05 -14.08
N GLY A 447 15.09 10.75 -15.21
CA GLY A 447 14.18 11.72 -15.82
C GLY A 447 14.52 13.20 -15.55
N CYS A 448 15.68 13.50 -14.97
CA CYS A 448 16.08 14.89 -14.75
C CYS A 448 16.66 15.54 -16.01
N ASP A 449 16.36 16.82 -16.22
CA ASP A 449 17.11 17.64 -17.17
C ASP A 449 18.34 18.22 -16.46
N VAL A 450 19.53 18.02 -17.05
CA VAL A 450 20.80 18.38 -16.42
C VAL A 450 21.59 19.35 -17.30
N TYR A 451 21.94 20.50 -16.74
CA TYR A 451 22.70 21.56 -17.41
C TYR A 451 23.95 21.94 -16.61
N GLY A 452 24.99 22.44 -17.28
CA GLY A 452 26.22 22.91 -16.62
C GLY A 452 27.44 21.99 -16.81
N GLN A 453 28.57 22.36 -16.18
CA GLN A 453 29.86 21.68 -16.30
C GLN A 453 30.36 21.20 -14.93
N ASP A 454 31.04 22.05 -14.16
CA ASP A 454 31.52 21.74 -12.81
C ASP A 454 30.42 21.87 -11.75
N GLU A 455 29.52 22.81 -11.97
CA GLU A 455 28.28 22.98 -11.22
C GLU A 455 27.12 22.60 -12.15
N LEU A 456 26.29 21.67 -11.69
CA LEU A 456 25.14 21.16 -12.41
C LEU A 456 23.87 21.80 -11.86
N ILE A 457 23.00 22.26 -12.76
CA ILE A 457 21.62 22.66 -12.47
C ILE A 457 20.74 21.52 -12.95
N VAL A 458 20.06 20.87 -12.02
CA VAL A 458 19.25 19.68 -12.25
C VAL A 458 17.79 20.04 -12.07
N THR A 459 17.00 19.99 -13.15
CA THR A 459 15.54 20.12 -13.09
C THR A 459 14.94 18.75 -12.83
N VAL A 460 14.20 18.65 -11.74
CA VAL A 460 13.64 17.39 -11.23
C VAL A 460 12.31 17.09 -11.93
N PRO A 461 12.07 15.83 -12.36
CA PRO A 461 10.79 15.45 -12.96
C PRO A 461 9.66 15.48 -11.93
N SER A 462 8.43 15.75 -12.40
CA SER A 462 7.27 15.97 -11.51
C SER A 462 6.88 14.76 -10.65
N TRP A 463 7.24 13.54 -11.06
CA TRP A 463 6.99 12.32 -10.28
C TRP A 463 8.04 12.05 -9.18
N ARG A 464 9.08 12.89 -9.05
CA ARG A 464 10.17 12.73 -8.05
C ARG A 464 10.20 13.86 -7.03
N PRO A 465 9.14 14.04 -6.22
CA PRO A 465 9.13 15.09 -5.18
C PRO A 465 10.14 14.84 -4.05
N ASP A 466 10.78 13.66 -4.02
CA ASP A 466 11.83 13.27 -3.09
C ASP A 466 13.20 13.87 -3.42
N LEU A 467 13.45 14.28 -4.67
CA LEU A 467 14.72 14.86 -5.07
C LEU A 467 14.74 16.37 -4.75
N THR A 468 15.17 16.72 -3.55
CA THR A 468 15.11 18.10 -3.04
C THR A 468 16.46 18.72 -2.73
N ASP A 469 17.49 17.89 -2.54
CA ASP A 469 18.83 18.32 -2.17
C ASP A 469 19.95 17.52 -2.88
N PRO A 470 21.20 18.01 -2.86
CA PRO A 470 22.33 17.37 -3.52
C PRO A 470 22.57 15.90 -3.13
N ASN A 471 22.23 15.48 -1.91
CA ASN A 471 22.43 14.10 -1.47
C ASN A 471 21.36 13.17 -2.02
N ASP A 472 20.15 13.65 -2.26
CA ASP A 472 19.11 12.87 -2.96
C ASP A 472 19.60 12.53 -4.38
N LEU A 473 20.18 13.51 -5.08
CA LEU A 473 20.79 13.29 -6.40
C LEU A 473 22.00 12.34 -6.34
N ALA A 474 22.80 12.42 -5.27
CA ALA A 474 23.90 11.49 -5.07
C ALA A 474 23.40 10.06 -4.84
N GLU A 475 22.32 9.86 -4.06
CA GLU A 475 21.71 8.55 -3.86
C GLU A 475 21.31 7.90 -5.19
N GLU A 476 20.67 8.66 -6.10
CA GLU A 476 20.28 8.17 -7.43
C GLU A 476 21.46 7.67 -8.26
N VAL A 477 22.58 8.41 -8.26
CA VAL A 477 23.79 8.00 -8.97
C VAL A 477 24.38 6.75 -8.34
N ILE A 478 24.54 6.75 -7.01
CA ILE A 478 25.24 5.68 -6.29
C ILE A 478 24.45 4.37 -6.35
N ARG A 479 23.10 4.42 -6.22
CA ARG A 479 22.26 3.22 -6.30
C ARG A 479 22.29 2.60 -7.70
N LEU A 480 22.29 3.42 -8.76
CA LEU A 480 22.31 2.94 -10.15
C LEU A 480 23.68 2.49 -10.63
N GLU A 481 24.75 2.99 -10.01
CA GLU A 481 26.09 2.45 -10.17
C GLU A 481 26.36 1.23 -9.28
N GLY A 482 25.45 0.90 -8.36
CA GLY A 482 25.49 -0.29 -7.52
C GLY A 482 26.28 -0.09 -6.23
N TYR A 483 25.60 -0.27 -5.08
CA TYR A 483 26.23 -0.19 -3.76
C TYR A 483 27.31 -1.26 -3.55
N GLU A 484 27.19 -2.39 -4.22
CA GLU A 484 28.17 -3.48 -4.23
C GLU A 484 29.53 -3.08 -4.82
N ASN A 485 29.57 -2.00 -5.61
CA ASN A 485 30.80 -1.49 -6.22
C ASN A 485 31.55 -0.51 -5.30
N LEU A 486 31.00 -0.19 -4.12
CA LEU A 486 31.64 0.71 -3.15
C LEU A 486 32.77 0.01 -2.38
N PRO A 487 33.95 0.64 -2.24
CA PRO A 487 35.06 0.06 -1.50
C PRO A 487 34.83 0.17 0.02
N SER A 488 35.09 -0.93 0.72
CA SER A 488 35.15 -0.91 2.19
C SER A 488 36.44 -0.22 2.68
N THR A 489 36.37 1.08 2.93
CA THR A 489 37.52 1.88 3.41
C THR A 489 37.38 2.24 4.89
N LEU A 490 38.33 1.83 5.73
CA LEU A 490 38.33 2.21 7.15
C LEU A 490 38.62 3.71 7.32
N PRO A 491 37.76 4.47 8.03
CA PRO A 491 38.05 5.87 8.35
C PRO A 491 39.24 5.96 9.31
N ARG A 492 39.92 7.12 9.32
CA ARG A 492 41.01 7.42 10.28
C ARG A 492 40.45 8.29 11.41
N PRO A 493 39.96 7.70 12.53
CA PRO A 493 39.42 8.49 13.63
C PRO A 493 40.54 9.22 14.39
N PRO A 494 40.24 10.37 15.02
CA PRO A 494 41.15 10.96 16.00
C PRO A 494 41.33 10.04 17.21
N ALA A 495 42.42 10.25 17.97
CA ALA A 495 42.68 9.48 19.19
C ALA A 495 41.55 9.65 20.22
N GLY A 496 40.87 8.56 20.55
CA GLY A 496 39.78 8.54 21.53
C GLY A 496 40.28 8.62 22.98
N ARG A 497 39.43 9.14 23.87
CA ARG A 497 39.68 9.18 25.33
C ARG A 497 39.34 7.89 26.08
N GLY A 498 38.87 6.86 25.37
CA GLY A 498 38.35 5.62 25.94
C GLY A 498 37.07 5.80 26.76
N LEU A 499 36.80 4.86 27.67
CA LEU A 499 35.61 4.87 28.52
C LEU A 499 35.68 5.95 29.61
N THR A 500 34.57 6.65 29.82
CA THR A 500 34.36 7.58 30.96
C THR A 500 34.39 6.84 32.30
N ALA A 501 34.65 7.55 33.39
CA ALA A 501 34.62 7.00 34.74
C ALA A 501 33.26 6.35 35.08
N ARG A 502 32.15 6.98 34.66
CA ARG A 502 30.78 6.46 34.85
C ARG A 502 30.56 5.13 34.12
N GLN A 503 31.00 5.01 32.87
CA GLN A 503 30.90 3.76 32.11
C GLN A 503 31.74 2.64 32.74
N ARG A 504 32.96 2.96 33.21
CA ARG A 504 33.81 1.99 33.92
C ARG A 504 33.18 1.56 35.24
N LEU A 505 32.58 2.48 35.99
CA LEU A 505 31.88 2.18 37.23
C LEU A 505 30.70 1.23 37.00
N HIS A 506 29.84 1.55 36.04
CA HIS A 506 28.70 0.70 35.69
C HIS A 506 29.12 -0.74 35.32
N ARG A 507 30.16 -0.90 34.47
CA ARG A 507 30.72 -2.23 34.14
C ARG A 507 31.31 -2.93 35.36
N ARG A 508 31.96 -2.20 36.27
CA ARG A 508 32.52 -2.77 37.50
C ARG A 508 31.43 -3.27 38.44
N ILE A 509 30.34 -2.53 38.60
CA ILE A 509 29.19 -2.93 39.42
C ILE A 509 28.59 -4.24 38.89
N GLY A 510 28.30 -4.33 37.59
CA GLY A 510 27.75 -5.55 37.01
C GLY A 510 28.67 -6.76 37.19
N ARG A 511 29.98 -6.60 36.97
CA ARG A 511 30.96 -7.68 37.21
C ARG A 511 31.08 -8.07 38.68
N ALA A 512 31.00 -7.11 39.59
CA ALA A 512 31.08 -7.39 41.02
C ALA A 512 29.84 -8.16 41.50
N LEU A 513 28.64 -7.76 41.09
CA LEU A 513 27.39 -8.45 41.41
C LEU A 513 27.35 -9.84 40.80
N ALA A 514 27.72 -9.98 39.52
CA ALA A 514 27.84 -11.28 38.88
C ALA A 514 28.88 -12.19 39.55
N GLY A 515 30.04 -11.65 39.92
CA GLY A 515 31.07 -12.37 40.67
C GLY A 515 30.63 -12.77 42.08
N ALA A 516 29.69 -12.04 42.67
CA ALA A 516 29.04 -12.39 43.94
C ALA A 516 27.86 -13.36 43.79
N GLY A 517 27.55 -13.82 42.58
CA GLY A 517 26.51 -14.82 42.30
C GLY A 517 25.14 -14.26 41.94
N TYR A 518 25.01 -12.95 41.71
CA TYR A 518 23.77 -12.36 41.20
C TYR A 518 23.66 -12.53 39.68
N VAL A 519 22.44 -12.66 39.18
CA VAL A 519 22.13 -12.74 37.75
C VAL A 519 21.49 -11.43 37.29
N GLU A 520 21.99 -10.84 36.20
CA GLU A 520 21.41 -9.61 35.65
C GLU A 520 20.06 -9.91 34.96
N ALA A 521 19.03 -9.13 35.29
CA ALA A 521 17.71 -9.21 34.68
C ALA A 521 17.36 -7.88 33.99
N LEU A 522 16.90 -7.96 32.74
CA LEU A 522 16.42 -6.81 31.98
C LEU A 522 14.88 -6.79 32.01
N ASN A 523 14.32 -5.89 32.81
CA ASN A 523 12.86 -5.76 32.95
C ASN A 523 12.35 -4.59 32.12
N TYR A 524 11.09 -4.69 31.67
CA TYR A 524 10.42 -3.59 31.01
C TYR A 524 10.36 -2.36 31.94
N PRO A 525 10.43 -1.13 31.38
CA PRO A 525 10.28 0.09 32.16
C PRO A 525 8.83 0.43 32.50
N PHE A 526 7.87 -0.40 32.08
CA PHE A 526 6.43 -0.20 32.27
C PHE A 526 5.95 -0.91 33.52
N VAL A 527 5.11 -0.24 34.30
CA VAL A 527 4.56 -0.75 35.56
C VAL A 527 3.09 -0.40 35.68
N SER A 528 2.35 -1.25 36.38
CA SER A 528 1.00 -0.94 36.86
C SER A 528 1.06 -0.03 38.07
N GLU A 529 0.09 0.88 38.23
CA GLU A 529 -0.03 1.68 39.45
C GLU A 529 -0.34 0.83 40.69
N GLN A 530 -0.98 -0.33 40.50
CA GLN A 530 -1.26 -1.28 41.58
C GLN A 530 0.02 -1.80 42.25
N VAL A 531 1.17 -1.76 41.56
CA VAL A 531 2.43 -2.22 42.14
C VAL A 531 2.84 -1.38 43.35
N PHE A 532 2.46 -0.10 43.39
CA PHE A 532 2.76 0.76 44.52
C PHE A 532 1.95 0.38 45.76
N ASP A 533 0.70 -0.08 45.57
CA ASP A 533 -0.13 -0.61 46.64
C ASP A 533 0.43 -1.94 47.16
N GLN A 534 0.86 -2.82 46.26
CA GLN A 534 1.50 -4.09 46.61
C GLN A 534 2.81 -3.90 47.38
N LEU A 535 3.54 -2.83 47.09
CA LEU A 535 4.73 -2.42 47.83
C LEU A 535 4.42 -1.71 49.15
N GLY A 536 3.14 -1.44 49.44
CA GLY A 536 2.72 -0.75 50.65
C GLY A 536 3.15 0.72 50.71
N LEU A 537 3.30 1.39 49.56
CA LEU A 537 3.67 2.80 49.53
C LEU A 537 2.46 3.66 49.92
N GLU A 538 2.68 4.72 50.69
CA GLU A 538 1.62 5.68 51.01
C GLU A 538 1.17 6.45 49.76
N ALA A 539 -0.04 7.02 49.80
CA ALA A 539 -0.65 7.68 48.63
C ALA A 539 0.14 8.91 48.13
N ASP A 540 0.86 9.60 49.01
CA ASP A 540 1.68 10.76 48.73
C ASP A 540 3.17 10.43 48.48
N ASP A 541 3.53 9.14 48.45
CA ASP A 541 4.90 8.71 48.20
C ASP A 541 5.39 9.23 46.84
N PRO A 542 6.56 9.90 46.77
CA PRO A 542 7.12 10.40 45.52
C PRO A 542 7.28 9.35 44.42
N ALA A 543 7.45 8.08 44.76
CA ALA A 543 7.54 6.97 43.80
C ALA A 543 6.22 6.69 43.07
N ARG A 544 5.07 7.16 43.59
CA ARG A 544 3.77 7.10 42.90
C ARG A 544 3.61 8.20 41.84
N ARG A 545 4.48 9.22 41.85
CA ARG A 545 4.49 10.24 40.79
C ARG A 545 5.18 9.67 39.56
N VAL A 546 4.38 9.24 38.59
CA VAL A 546 4.84 8.54 37.40
C VAL A 546 4.61 9.35 36.13
N VAL A 547 5.43 9.09 35.11
CA VAL A 547 5.16 9.50 33.73
C VAL A 547 4.31 8.40 33.08
N LYS A 548 3.16 8.76 32.49
CA LYS A 548 2.30 7.79 31.78
C LYS A 548 2.50 7.89 30.27
N LEU A 549 2.47 6.74 29.61
CA LEU A 549 2.34 6.66 28.17
C LEU A 549 0.90 7.01 27.77
N VAL A 550 0.75 7.77 26.69
CA VAL A 550 -0.57 8.07 26.10
C VAL A 550 -1.12 6.86 25.34
N ASN A 551 -0.22 5.99 24.85
CA ASN A 551 -0.51 4.83 24.01
C ASN A 551 0.30 3.60 24.45
N PRO A 552 0.08 3.06 25.66
CA PRO A 552 0.78 1.87 26.12
C PRO A 552 0.39 0.62 25.31
N LEU A 553 1.26 -0.39 25.29
CA LEU A 553 0.94 -1.69 24.68
C LEU A 553 -0.17 -2.41 25.48
N SER A 554 -0.23 -2.18 26.78
CA SER A 554 -1.24 -2.69 27.70
C SER A 554 -1.70 -1.56 28.63
N ASP A 555 -3.01 -1.38 28.76
CA ASP A 555 -3.61 -0.41 29.68
C ASP A 555 -3.37 -0.76 31.16
N GLU A 556 -2.94 -1.99 31.46
CA GLU A 556 -2.60 -2.43 32.82
C GLU A 556 -1.25 -1.90 33.31
N GLU A 557 -0.33 -1.57 32.39
CA GLU A 557 1.04 -1.10 32.68
C GLU A 557 1.34 0.23 31.96
N PRO A 558 0.56 1.31 32.21
CA PRO A 558 0.69 2.56 31.45
C PRO A 558 1.84 3.46 31.95
N ALA A 559 2.42 3.17 33.12
CA ALA A 559 3.34 4.06 33.81
C ALA A 559 4.81 3.67 33.61
N LEU A 560 5.69 4.66 33.47
CA LEU A 560 7.13 4.46 33.55
C LEU A 560 7.58 4.29 35.00
N ARG A 561 8.47 3.32 35.23
CA ARG A 561 8.96 2.97 36.56
C ARG A 561 9.74 4.10 37.25
N THR A 562 9.46 4.30 38.52
CA THR A 562 10.20 5.20 39.43
C THR A 562 11.25 4.45 40.26
N SER A 563 11.20 3.12 40.25
CA SER A 563 12.13 2.19 40.92
C SER A 563 12.37 0.94 40.05
N LEU A 564 13.50 0.27 40.22
CA LEU A 564 13.80 -1.01 39.54
C LEU A 564 13.19 -2.22 40.25
N LEU A 565 12.79 -2.07 41.52
CA LEU A 565 12.29 -3.16 42.35
C LEU A 565 11.02 -3.83 41.81
N PRO A 566 9.99 -3.11 41.30
CA PRO A 566 8.81 -3.74 40.70
C PRO A 566 9.13 -4.82 39.66
N GLY A 567 9.99 -4.48 38.68
CA GLY A 567 10.40 -5.40 37.62
C GLY A 567 11.21 -6.57 38.16
N LEU A 568 12.16 -6.30 39.06
CA LEU A 568 12.98 -7.33 39.69
C LEU A 568 12.16 -8.31 40.54
N LEU A 569 11.21 -7.82 41.33
CA LEU A 569 10.31 -8.66 42.13
C LEU A 569 9.38 -9.49 41.25
N ALA A 570 8.88 -8.93 40.15
CA ALA A 570 8.10 -9.68 39.17
C ALA A 570 8.95 -10.80 38.51
N ALA A 571 10.21 -10.52 38.19
CA ALA A 571 11.15 -11.52 37.68
C ALA A 571 11.46 -12.60 38.73
N LEU A 572 11.66 -12.23 39.99
CA LEU A 572 11.84 -13.16 41.10
C LEU A 572 10.62 -14.07 41.24
N ARG A 573 9.42 -13.50 41.36
CA ARG A 573 8.14 -14.25 41.45
C ARG A 573 7.96 -15.23 40.28
N ARG A 574 8.33 -14.82 39.07
CA ARG A 574 8.25 -15.67 37.87
C ARG A 574 9.19 -16.88 37.96
N ASN A 575 10.39 -16.70 38.48
CA ASN A 575 11.37 -17.79 38.61
C ASN A 575 11.02 -18.71 39.78
N ASP A 576 10.60 -18.15 40.91
CA ASP A 576 10.12 -18.90 42.06
C ASP A 576 8.92 -19.79 41.70
N GLY A 577 7.93 -19.24 41.00
CA GLY A 577 6.79 -20.00 40.48
C GLY A 577 7.12 -21.05 39.42
N ARG A 578 8.37 -21.08 38.92
CA ARG A 578 8.90 -22.11 38.01
C ARG A 578 9.83 -23.11 38.72
N GLY A 579 9.93 -23.06 40.05
CA GLY A 579 10.69 -23.99 40.89
C GLY A 579 12.12 -23.56 41.20
N SER A 580 12.53 -22.35 40.81
CA SER A 580 13.84 -21.79 41.17
C SER A 580 13.69 -20.92 42.42
N HIS A 581 13.86 -21.51 43.61
CA HIS A 581 13.61 -20.83 44.88
C HIS A 581 14.82 -20.04 45.42
N ASP A 582 16.05 -20.42 45.04
CA ASP A 582 17.29 -19.77 45.48
C ASP A 582 17.75 -18.76 44.43
N LEU A 583 17.32 -17.50 44.57
CA LEU A 583 17.49 -16.46 43.57
C LEU A 583 18.30 -15.29 44.11
N ALA A 584 19.20 -14.77 43.27
CA ALA A 584 19.87 -13.48 43.48
C ALA A 584 19.86 -12.76 42.14
N LEU A 585 18.99 -11.76 41.99
CA LEU A 585 18.83 -11.00 40.75
C LEU A 585 19.29 -9.56 40.95
N PHE A 586 19.83 -8.95 39.91
CA PHE A 586 20.12 -7.53 39.90
C PHE A 586 19.73 -6.87 38.58
N GLU A 587 19.48 -5.57 38.59
CA GLU A 587 19.27 -4.77 37.39
C GLU A 587 20.01 -3.45 37.50
N THR A 588 20.53 -2.97 36.37
CA THR A 588 21.07 -1.61 36.23
C THR A 588 20.32 -0.83 35.15
N GLY A 589 19.40 0.04 35.56
CA GLY A 589 18.44 0.67 34.65
C GLY A 589 18.20 2.15 34.92
N LEU A 590 17.59 2.84 33.96
CA LEU A 590 17.01 4.16 34.20
C LEU A 590 15.68 4.01 34.93
N VAL A 591 15.40 4.97 35.81
CA VAL A 591 14.08 5.24 36.40
C VAL A 591 13.65 6.64 35.98
N PHE A 592 12.37 6.95 36.07
CA PHE A 592 11.80 8.20 35.55
C PHE A 592 11.07 8.94 36.66
N HIS A 593 11.63 10.05 37.12
CA HIS A 593 11.06 10.89 38.18
C HIS A 593 10.51 12.18 37.56
N PRO A 594 9.18 12.37 37.52
CA PRO A 594 8.59 13.61 37.04
C PRO A 594 9.09 14.80 37.84
N ARG A 595 9.33 15.93 37.17
CA ARG A 595 9.59 17.22 37.80
C ARG A 595 8.27 17.92 38.08
N ASP A 596 8.20 18.70 39.17
CA ASP A 596 6.96 19.38 39.60
C ASP A 596 6.39 20.35 38.54
N ALA A 597 7.26 20.89 37.68
CA ALA A 597 6.89 21.79 36.59
C ALA A 597 7.13 21.12 35.21
N ALA A 598 6.47 19.99 34.94
CA ALA A 598 6.48 19.37 33.62
C ALA A 598 5.93 20.39 32.59
N LYS A 599 6.82 20.90 31.73
CA LYS A 599 6.46 21.81 30.64
C LYS A 599 6.41 21.03 29.34
N VAL A 600 5.47 21.37 28.47
CA VAL A 600 5.50 20.90 27.09
C VAL A 600 6.72 21.55 26.42
N ALA A 601 7.61 20.72 25.86
CA ALA A 601 8.76 21.19 25.11
C ALA A 601 8.29 21.99 23.88
N ALA A 602 8.95 23.12 23.61
CA ALA A 602 8.68 23.89 22.40
C ALA A 602 9.13 23.11 21.16
N ASN A 603 8.36 23.21 20.07
CA ASN A 603 8.80 22.70 18.78
C ASN A 603 9.74 23.73 18.14
N LEU A 604 11.03 23.43 18.12
CA LEU A 604 12.08 24.35 17.65
C LEU A 604 12.30 24.20 16.14
N PRO A 605 12.70 25.29 15.45
CA PRO A 605 13.03 25.21 14.03
C PRO A 605 14.32 24.39 13.82
N VAL A 606 14.36 23.62 12.72
CA VAL A 606 15.44 22.67 12.40
C VAL A 606 16.36 23.12 11.28
N ASP A 607 16.14 24.33 10.74
CA ASP A 607 17.02 25.01 9.78
C ASP A 607 18.33 25.49 10.42
N ARG A 608 18.42 25.43 11.76
CA ARG A 608 19.59 25.80 12.55
C ARG A 608 19.72 24.95 13.79
N ARG A 609 20.93 24.94 14.36
CA ARG A 609 21.16 24.32 15.67
C ARG A 609 20.40 25.08 16.78
N PRO A 610 19.76 24.38 17.74
CA PRO A 610 19.20 25.02 18.93
C PRO A 610 20.24 25.80 19.74
N SER A 611 19.83 26.92 20.33
CA SER A 611 20.68 27.70 21.23
C SER A 611 20.96 26.95 22.54
N PRO A 612 21.99 27.34 23.31
CA PRO A 612 22.21 26.75 24.65
C PRO A 612 20.99 26.85 25.56
N ASP A 613 20.23 27.95 25.49
CA ASP A 613 19.02 28.16 26.28
C ASP A 613 17.88 27.24 25.82
N ASP A 614 17.73 27.05 24.52
CA ASP A 614 16.78 26.08 23.95
C ASP A 614 17.09 24.66 24.45
N ILE A 615 18.36 24.26 24.42
CA ILE A 615 18.81 22.95 24.91
C ILE A 615 18.54 22.81 26.41
N ALA A 616 18.80 23.87 27.20
CA ALA A 616 18.52 23.87 28.63
C ALA A 616 17.01 23.73 28.90
N ALA A 617 16.16 24.42 28.13
CA ALA A 617 14.72 24.34 28.23
C ALA A 617 14.19 22.94 27.87
N LEU A 618 14.70 22.33 26.79
CA LEU A 618 14.37 20.96 26.41
C LEU A 618 14.75 19.95 27.52
N ASN A 619 15.97 20.06 28.06
CA ASN A 619 16.40 19.20 29.17
C ASN A 619 15.57 19.43 30.43
N ALA A 620 15.09 20.65 30.67
CA ALA A 620 14.26 20.97 31.82
C ALA A 620 12.83 20.42 31.73
N ALA A 621 12.34 20.17 30.51
CA ALA A 621 11.02 19.59 30.24
C ALA A 621 10.97 18.06 30.45
N LEU A 622 12.11 17.38 30.39
CA LEU A 622 12.19 15.94 30.58
C LEU A 622 12.10 15.56 32.08
N PRO A 623 11.57 14.37 32.41
CA PRO A 623 11.70 13.82 33.76
C PRO A 623 13.18 13.60 34.11
N ASP A 624 13.49 13.64 35.39
CA ASP A 624 14.80 13.21 35.88
C ASP A 624 14.95 11.70 35.64
N GLN A 625 16.07 11.34 35.00
CA GLN A 625 16.34 9.97 34.56
C GLN A 625 17.62 9.41 35.17
N PRO A 626 17.72 9.30 36.50
CA PRO A 626 18.90 8.73 37.13
C PRO A 626 19.01 7.24 36.79
N ARG A 627 20.26 6.76 36.73
CA ARG A 627 20.54 5.33 36.62
C ARG A 627 20.64 4.73 38.01
N HIS A 628 19.80 3.75 38.27
CA HIS A 628 19.81 2.97 39.51
C HIS A 628 20.49 1.62 39.30
N VAL A 629 20.94 1.04 40.42
CA VAL A 629 21.22 -0.39 40.55
C VAL A 629 20.33 -0.91 41.67
N ALA A 630 19.69 -2.03 41.44
CA ALA A 630 18.88 -2.70 42.46
C ALA A 630 19.17 -4.19 42.45
N VAL A 631 18.95 -4.82 43.60
CA VAL A 631 19.11 -6.26 43.79
C VAL A 631 17.90 -6.79 44.52
N VAL A 632 17.52 -8.04 44.24
CA VAL A 632 16.52 -8.81 44.99
C VAL A 632 17.06 -10.22 45.22
N LEU A 633 16.82 -10.77 46.40
CA LEU A 633 17.22 -12.13 46.74
C LEU A 633 16.05 -12.88 47.38
N ALA A 634 16.04 -14.20 47.24
CA ALA A 634 15.13 -15.10 47.94
C ALA A 634 15.76 -16.50 48.10
N GLY A 635 15.22 -17.28 49.04
CA GLY A 635 15.68 -18.65 49.33
C GLY A 635 16.97 -18.67 50.14
N ALA A 636 17.82 -19.69 49.93
CA ALA A 636 19.09 -19.88 50.65
C ALA A 636 20.16 -18.82 50.36
N ARG A 637 19.81 -17.77 49.60
CA ARG A 637 20.65 -16.60 49.29
C ARG A 637 20.32 -15.37 50.16
N GLU A 638 19.17 -15.37 50.85
CA GLU A 638 18.84 -14.45 51.96
C GLU A 638 19.49 -14.96 53.25
#